data_AF-A0A0K6HXW8-F1
#
_entry.id   AF-A0A0K6HXW8-F1
#
_cell.length_a   1.000
_cell.length_b   1.000
_cell.length_c   1.000
_cell.angle_alpha   90.00
_cell.angle_beta   90.00
_cell.angle_gamma   90.00
#
_symmetry.space_group_name_H-M   'P 1'
#
loop_
_entity.id
_entity.type
_entity.pdbx_description
1 polymer ?
#
loop_
_entity_poly.entity_id
_entity_poly.type
_entity_poly.pdbx_seq_one_letter_code
_entity_poly.pdbx_strand_id
1 'polypeptide(L)'
;MTQPAPARLHAAPSHEALLTLTLAGYGLYGALLLAYAALGHLPWAVASAYVMLGAAINLGLLNWMLYAPAASGRSRFPALAYLALNAALQLAFFALLPRMGVLFILPLLALTPVAALHGSRLQLVLRVLMLTLLSGAAMLLSPGLLQVPMQDGQTRALAWTALVLVLAFSTALIVEIEGFSRGLLQDNLRLDKAYRALRRYALRDDLTGLANRRIFLEYLNGQMSRHPQQPLTIGLMDLDRFKAVNDRLGHVVGDQLLIAVGQRLRSVLREGDLLARFGGDEFVVLLPGYSTEQQLSFIARRLVGCIEDPFLIHGHSLQIGLSLGLVVHQPDAPVDADTLVRRADMAMYSAKKNGHQQYRIFDQQMEDAMQERHRKLQWVQTALRDNRLELQYQPILSLQAAAPGEVAQLQIHEVEALLRLRDAAGLHRAATFEAVLDDESLSVAVGRFVLATAMRQADAWFGAGRPLQVSVNISPRHFLDPQFLSDLRSVLAQHPQCPPGLLALELTEHGSELDGAMARFMVAQCRQLGVQVILDDFGTGSASLIHLQQLEINSVKIDRSFTHDLFSSGAGLSISYGLLRIAELMGLNVVGEGVSSAQHALALVSMGCSRFQGYAISPPLSAADFETWLAQWPQQIPWTASLARQSAISAEAIQALVWHNAVAMRAQQDTLSDAERQQFLKPSAALYTELGRWCQAHQAEYGDRPSFLRLIRELHVFHTRLREHLATREPIGPVQAAQLKNHSRVVRHQFWNLVLVSVPTAAAAAPERNAGEDSRSADFVTSQQDTLPS
;
A
#
# COMPACT_ATOMS: atom_id res chain seq x y z
N MET A 1 -39.80 -12.69 22.91
CA MET A 1 -40.09 -13.74 21.92
C MET A 1 -40.07 -15.08 22.65
N THR A 2 -41.25 -15.64 22.87
CA THR A 2 -41.45 -16.96 23.48
C THR A 2 -40.85 -18.03 22.56
N GLN A 3 -39.87 -18.78 23.06
CA GLN A 3 -39.35 -19.95 22.36
C GLN A 3 -40.49 -20.95 22.14
N PRO A 4 -40.75 -21.41 20.91
CA PRO A 4 -41.68 -22.51 20.72
C PRO A 4 -41.04 -23.78 21.28
N ALA A 5 -41.80 -24.51 22.10
CA ALA A 5 -41.40 -25.80 22.62
C ALA A 5 -40.99 -26.75 21.48
N PRO A 6 -39.97 -27.62 21.67
CA PRO A 6 -39.56 -28.56 20.64
C PRO A 6 -40.73 -29.52 20.34
N ALA A 7 -41.31 -29.38 19.15
CA ALA A 7 -42.28 -30.33 18.62
C ALA A 7 -41.61 -31.71 18.55
N ARG A 8 -42.23 -32.71 19.19
CA ARG A 8 -41.75 -34.09 19.21
C ARG A 8 -41.43 -34.54 17.78
N LEU A 9 -40.19 -34.95 17.56
CA LEU A 9 -39.78 -35.67 16.36
C LEU A 9 -40.72 -36.87 16.21
N HIS A 10 -41.59 -36.85 15.20
CA HIS A 10 -42.17 -38.09 14.69
C HIS A 10 -41.01 -38.83 14.02
N ALA A 11 -40.35 -39.69 14.80
CA ALA A 11 -39.34 -40.59 14.29
C ALA A 11 -39.93 -41.36 13.13
N ALA A 12 -39.18 -41.47 12.02
CA ALA A 12 -39.50 -42.40 10.96
C ALA A 12 -39.84 -43.77 11.59
N PRO A 13 -40.88 -44.49 11.13
CA PRO A 13 -41.14 -45.84 11.64
C PRO A 13 -39.84 -46.63 11.50
N SER A 14 -39.32 -47.12 12.63
CA SER A 14 -38.09 -47.88 12.65
C SER A 14 -38.25 -49.10 11.72
N HIS A 15 -37.16 -49.60 11.16
CA HIS A 15 -37.22 -50.83 10.36
C HIS A 15 -37.88 -51.97 11.16
N GLU A 16 -37.81 -51.90 12.49
CA GLU A 16 -38.50 -52.77 13.43
C GLU A 16 -40.02 -52.61 13.40
N ALA A 17 -40.57 -51.40 13.37
CA ALA A 17 -42.02 -51.15 13.37
C ALA A 17 -42.72 -51.79 12.15
N LEU A 18 -42.13 -51.61 10.97
CA LEU A 18 -42.65 -52.19 9.72
C LEU A 18 -42.52 -53.71 9.69
N LEU A 19 -41.43 -54.24 10.25
CA LEU A 19 -41.20 -55.67 10.32
C LEU A 19 -42.12 -56.33 11.36
N THR A 20 -42.39 -55.68 12.50
CA THR A 20 -43.40 -56.13 13.46
C THR A 20 -44.79 -56.16 12.84
N LEU A 21 -45.15 -55.16 12.01
CA LEU A 21 -46.42 -55.15 11.30
C LEU A 21 -46.51 -56.33 10.30
N THR A 22 -45.42 -56.61 9.59
CA THR A 22 -45.34 -57.71 8.61
C THR A 22 -45.44 -59.08 9.29
N LEU A 23 -44.75 -59.27 10.42
CA LEU A 23 -44.84 -60.48 11.23
C LEU A 23 -46.25 -60.67 11.82
N ALA A 24 -46.88 -59.59 12.28
CA ALA A 24 -48.27 -59.63 12.77
C ALA A 24 -49.25 -60.04 11.66
N GLY A 25 -49.09 -59.50 10.45
CA GLY A 25 -49.89 -59.88 9.28
C GLY A 25 -49.69 -61.36 8.90
N TYR A 26 -48.45 -61.85 8.92
CA TYR A 26 -48.14 -63.26 8.67
C TYR A 26 -48.74 -64.19 9.72
N GLY A 27 -48.63 -63.83 11.01
CA GLY A 27 -49.22 -64.60 12.11
C GLY A 27 -50.75 -64.68 12.02
N LEU A 28 -51.41 -63.56 11.70
CA LEU A 28 -52.85 -63.51 11.51
C LEU A 28 -53.32 -64.40 10.35
N TYR A 29 -52.59 -64.37 9.23
CA TYR A 29 -52.88 -65.24 8.09
C TYR A 29 -52.63 -66.72 8.39
N GLY A 30 -51.57 -67.03 9.16
CA GLY A 30 -51.32 -68.39 9.65
C GLY A 30 -52.46 -68.93 10.53
N ALA A 31 -52.99 -68.10 11.43
CA ALA A 31 -54.15 -68.47 12.25
C ALA A 31 -55.39 -68.76 11.41
N LEU A 32 -55.61 -68.00 10.34
CA LEU A 32 -56.69 -68.24 9.39
C LEU A 32 -56.54 -69.60 8.68
N LEU A 33 -55.34 -69.97 8.23
CA LEU A 33 -55.10 -71.28 7.61
C LEU A 33 -55.32 -72.45 8.57
N LEU A 34 -54.94 -72.29 9.84
CA LEU A 34 -55.20 -73.28 10.88
C LEU A 34 -56.71 -73.40 11.17
N ALA A 35 -57.47 -72.30 11.10
CA ALA A 35 -58.92 -72.34 11.21
C ALA A 35 -59.58 -73.12 10.04
N TYR A 36 -59.09 -72.93 8.81
CA TYR A 36 -59.51 -73.76 7.67
C TYR A 36 -59.22 -75.25 7.88
N ALA A 37 -58.10 -75.58 8.55
CA ALA A 37 -57.77 -76.97 8.88
C ALA A 37 -58.65 -77.55 9.99
N ALA A 38 -58.98 -76.75 11.01
CA ALA A 38 -59.88 -77.16 12.08
C ALA A 38 -61.29 -77.50 11.59
N LEU A 39 -61.74 -76.84 10.53
CA LEU A 39 -63.03 -77.10 9.88
C LEU A 39 -62.97 -78.25 8.85
N GLY A 40 -61.84 -78.94 8.72
CA GLY A 40 -61.67 -80.07 7.81
C GLY A 40 -61.49 -79.70 6.34
N HIS A 41 -61.38 -78.41 6.01
CA HIS A 41 -61.23 -77.92 4.63
C HIS A 41 -59.78 -77.86 4.15
N LEU A 42 -58.81 -77.99 5.06
CA LEU A 42 -57.38 -78.05 4.76
C LEU A 42 -56.72 -79.13 5.61
N PRO A 43 -55.81 -79.96 5.09
CA PRO A 43 -55.08 -80.89 5.93
C PRO A 43 -54.25 -80.13 6.98
N TRP A 44 -54.37 -80.52 8.25
CA TRP A 44 -53.61 -79.92 9.36
C TRP A 44 -52.09 -79.90 9.10
N ALA A 45 -51.57 -80.96 8.47
CA ALA A 45 -50.17 -81.05 8.08
C ALA A 45 -49.75 -79.93 7.12
N VAL A 46 -50.61 -79.56 6.16
CA VAL A 46 -50.33 -78.52 5.17
C VAL A 46 -50.43 -77.13 5.81
N ALA A 47 -51.47 -76.86 6.60
CA ALA A 47 -51.63 -75.59 7.30
C ALA A 47 -50.43 -75.32 8.23
N SER A 48 -50.03 -76.34 8.99
CA SER A 48 -48.89 -76.26 9.90
C SER A 48 -47.57 -76.11 9.15
N ALA A 49 -47.38 -76.83 8.05
CA ALA A 49 -46.19 -76.71 7.21
C ALA A 49 -46.04 -75.30 6.62
N TYR A 50 -47.13 -74.67 6.16
CA TYR A 50 -47.08 -73.31 5.64
C TYR A 50 -46.64 -72.32 6.73
N VAL A 51 -47.28 -72.37 7.90
CA VAL A 51 -46.97 -71.49 9.03
C VAL A 51 -45.53 -71.65 9.48
N MET A 52 -45.05 -72.89 9.62
CA MET A 52 -43.67 -73.17 10.05
C MET A 52 -42.64 -72.72 9.01
N LEU A 53 -42.88 -73.01 7.73
CA LEU A 53 -41.91 -72.70 6.67
C LEU A 53 -41.83 -71.19 6.41
N GLY A 54 -42.96 -70.47 6.41
CA GLY A 54 -42.91 -69.02 6.27
C GLY A 54 -42.48 -68.31 7.56
N ALA A 55 -42.75 -68.85 8.75
CA ALA A 55 -42.14 -68.33 9.98
C ALA A 55 -40.60 -68.46 9.93
N ALA A 56 -40.07 -69.60 9.48
CA ALA A 56 -38.63 -69.81 9.31
C ALA A 56 -38.01 -68.82 8.32
N ILE A 57 -38.67 -68.58 7.19
CA ILE A 57 -38.26 -67.57 6.19
C ILE A 57 -38.21 -66.17 6.81
N ASN A 58 -39.29 -65.74 7.46
CA ASN A 58 -39.40 -64.38 7.99
C ASN A 58 -38.46 -64.16 9.19
N LEU A 59 -38.30 -65.15 10.08
CA LEU A 59 -37.36 -65.09 11.22
C LEU A 59 -35.90 -65.15 10.76
N GLY A 60 -35.57 -66.01 9.79
CA GLY A 60 -34.22 -66.08 9.24
C GLY A 60 -33.79 -64.77 8.58
N LEU A 61 -34.72 -64.09 7.93
CA LEU A 61 -34.47 -62.79 7.30
C LEU A 61 -34.38 -61.66 8.34
N LEU A 62 -35.21 -61.67 9.38
CA LEU A 62 -35.07 -60.77 10.53
C LEU A 62 -33.70 -60.93 11.20
N ASN A 63 -33.26 -62.17 11.40
CA ASN A 63 -31.94 -62.47 11.95
C ASN A 63 -30.83 -61.92 11.05
N TRP A 64 -30.95 -62.04 9.73
CA TRP A 64 -29.99 -61.46 8.79
C TRP A 64 -29.94 -59.93 8.90
N MET A 65 -31.09 -59.26 9.02
CA MET A 65 -31.13 -57.79 9.18
C MET A 65 -30.48 -57.31 10.47
N LEU A 66 -30.67 -58.04 11.57
CA LEU A 66 -30.14 -57.65 12.88
C LEU A 66 -28.64 -57.89 13.00
N TYR A 67 -28.10 -58.91 12.31
CA TYR A 67 -26.75 -59.40 12.56
C TYR A 67 -25.80 -59.41 11.34
N ALA A 68 -26.24 -59.02 10.13
CA ALA A 68 -25.35 -58.95 8.96
C ALA A 68 -24.41 -57.70 9.00
N PRO A 69 -23.10 -57.85 8.71
CA PRO A 69 -22.15 -56.74 8.73
C PRO A 69 -22.40 -55.72 7.61
N ALA A 70 -22.42 -54.44 7.94
CA ALA A 70 -22.70 -53.35 7.01
C ALA A 70 -21.51 -53.06 6.07
N ALA A 71 -21.45 -53.75 4.93
CA ALA A 71 -20.50 -53.41 3.86
C ALA A 71 -21.08 -52.32 2.93
N SER A 72 -20.44 -51.15 2.93
CA SER A 72 -20.48 -50.10 1.90
C SER A 72 -21.85 -49.77 1.27
N GLY A 73 -22.59 -48.83 1.89
CA GLY A 73 -23.44 -47.87 1.17
C GLY A 73 -24.68 -48.37 0.41
N ARG A 74 -25.01 -49.66 0.39
CA ARG A 74 -26.27 -50.19 -0.16
C ARG A 74 -27.20 -50.70 0.94
N SER A 75 -28.51 -50.55 0.73
CA SER A 75 -29.58 -50.82 1.70
C SER A 75 -29.45 -52.20 2.36
N ARG A 76 -29.54 -52.25 3.70
CA ARG A 76 -29.40 -53.47 4.54
C ARG A 76 -30.44 -54.57 4.29
N PHE A 77 -31.50 -54.31 3.53
CA PHE A 77 -32.62 -55.23 3.33
C PHE A 77 -32.56 -55.92 1.95
N PRO A 78 -32.59 -57.26 1.84
CA PRO A 78 -32.46 -57.97 0.57
C PRO A 78 -33.85 -58.12 -0.04
N ALA A 79 -34.52 -56.99 -0.33
CA ALA A 79 -35.95 -56.94 -0.66
C ALA A 79 -36.35 -57.91 -1.78
N LEU A 80 -35.48 -58.09 -2.78
CA LEU A 80 -35.71 -59.02 -3.89
C LEU A 80 -35.65 -60.48 -3.44
N ALA A 81 -34.68 -60.87 -2.60
CA ALA A 81 -34.59 -62.22 -2.07
C ALA A 81 -35.77 -62.54 -1.15
N TYR A 82 -36.18 -61.57 -0.32
CA TYR A 82 -37.36 -61.69 0.54
C TYR A 82 -38.65 -61.94 -0.25
N LEU A 83 -38.90 -61.11 -1.28
CA LEU A 83 -40.06 -61.26 -2.15
C LEU A 83 -40.02 -62.58 -2.94
N ALA A 84 -38.86 -62.94 -3.48
CA ALA A 84 -38.70 -64.16 -4.27
C ALA A 84 -38.95 -65.41 -3.42
N LEU A 85 -38.43 -65.46 -2.19
CA LEU A 85 -38.58 -66.61 -1.29
C LEU A 85 -40.04 -66.77 -0.83
N ASN A 86 -40.71 -65.66 -0.50
CA ASN A 86 -42.13 -65.69 -0.15
C ASN A 86 -43.03 -66.02 -1.35
N ALA A 87 -42.71 -65.51 -2.54
CA ALA A 87 -43.42 -65.86 -3.77
C ALA A 87 -43.25 -67.34 -4.12
N ALA A 88 -42.02 -67.87 -4.01
CA ALA A 88 -41.73 -69.29 -4.24
C ALA A 88 -42.48 -70.19 -3.24
N LEU A 89 -42.50 -69.82 -1.95
CA LEU A 89 -43.29 -70.53 -0.93
C LEU A 89 -44.77 -70.60 -1.33
N GLN A 90 -45.35 -69.47 -1.73
CA GLN A 90 -46.77 -69.39 -2.09
C GLN A 90 -47.09 -70.18 -3.36
N LEU A 91 -46.23 -70.10 -4.38
CA LEU A 91 -46.36 -70.90 -5.61
C LEU A 91 -46.24 -72.41 -5.35
N ALA A 92 -45.35 -72.83 -4.44
CA ALA A 92 -45.20 -74.24 -4.08
C ALA A 92 -46.46 -74.80 -3.42
N PHE A 93 -47.06 -74.08 -2.46
CA PHE A 93 -48.31 -74.50 -1.83
C PHE A 93 -49.52 -74.42 -2.75
N PHE A 94 -49.54 -73.44 -3.66
CA PHE A 94 -50.53 -73.38 -4.75
C PHE A 94 -50.48 -74.64 -5.62
N ALA A 95 -49.28 -75.04 -6.06
CA ALA A 95 -49.08 -76.22 -6.90
C ALA A 95 -49.45 -77.54 -6.18
N LEU A 96 -49.20 -77.63 -4.87
CA LEU A 96 -49.56 -78.79 -4.05
C LEU A 96 -51.07 -78.93 -3.81
N LEU A 97 -51.82 -77.81 -3.76
CA LEU A 97 -53.25 -77.79 -3.45
C LEU A 97 -54.05 -76.82 -4.35
N PRO A 98 -54.20 -77.14 -5.64
CA PRO A 98 -54.79 -76.22 -6.61
C PRO A 98 -56.24 -75.81 -6.28
N ARG A 99 -57.03 -76.69 -5.62
CA ARG A 99 -58.41 -76.39 -5.21
C ARG A 99 -58.54 -75.28 -4.15
N MET A 100 -57.50 -75.04 -3.36
CA MET A 100 -57.48 -74.01 -2.31
C MET A 100 -56.43 -72.92 -2.61
N GLY A 101 -55.83 -72.95 -3.80
CA GLY A 101 -54.65 -72.15 -4.15
C GLY A 101 -54.83 -70.64 -4.01
N VAL A 102 -56.06 -70.14 -4.20
CA VAL A 102 -56.40 -68.72 -4.09
C VAL A 102 -56.09 -68.15 -2.71
N LEU A 103 -56.32 -68.92 -1.64
CA LEU A 103 -56.01 -68.47 -0.29
C LEU A 103 -54.52 -68.16 -0.16
N PHE A 104 -53.66 -69.01 -0.72
CA PHE A 104 -52.21 -68.85 -0.66
C PHE A 104 -51.65 -67.71 -1.52
N ILE A 105 -52.44 -67.08 -2.40
CA ILE A 105 -52.05 -65.91 -3.21
C ILE A 105 -52.39 -64.59 -2.48
N LEU A 106 -53.35 -64.59 -1.55
CA LEU A 106 -53.77 -63.40 -0.82
C LEU A 106 -52.63 -62.71 -0.01
N PRO A 107 -51.66 -63.43 0.60
CA PRO A 107 -50.54 -62.81 1.31
C PRO A 107 -49.53 -62.11 0.39
N LEU A 108 -49.38 -62.55 -0.87
CA LEU A 108 -48.52 -61.90 -1.88
C LEU A 108 -48.95 -60.43 -2.10
N LEU A 109 -50.25 -60.14 -2.07
CA LEU A 109 -50.78 -58.78 -2.18
C LEU A 109 -50.34 -57.89 -0.99
N ALA A 110 -50.29 -58.45 0.22
CA ALA A 110 -49.90 -57.74 1.44
C ALA A 110 -48.37 -57.50 1.56
N LEU A 111 -47.56 -58.30 0.85
CA LEU A 111 -46.09 -58.23 0.89
C LEU A 111 -45.48 -57.19 -0.07
N THR A 112 -46.26 -56.70 -1.03
CA THR A 112 -45.81 -55.72 -2.03
C THR A 112 -45.22 -54.42 -1.46
N PRO A 113 -45.73 -53.83 -0.36
CA PRO A 113 -45.29 -52.49 0.00
C PRO A 113 -44.11 -52.47 0.99
N VAL A 114 -43.72 -53.62 1.57
CA VAL A 114 -42.39 -53.80 2.22
C VAL A 114 -41.25 -53.61 1.21
N ALA A 115 -41.49 -53.97 -0.06
CA ALA A 115 -40.54 -53.75 -1.14
C ALA A 115 -40.52 -52.32 -1.70
N ALA A 116 -41.49 -51.48 -1.33
CA ALA A 116 -41.61 -50.09 -1.78
C ALA A 116 -40.58 -49.16 -1.11
N LEU A 117 -40.09 -49.54 0.07
CA LEU A 117 -39.24 -48.69 0.91
C LEU A 117 -37.77 -48.60 0.43
N HIS A 118 -37.37 -49.42 -0.54
CA HIS A 118 -35.96 -49.62 -0.90
C HIS A 118 -35.67 -49.49 -2.40
N GLY A 119 -36.55 -48.87 -3.18
CA GLY A 119 -36.38 -48.76 -4.63
C GLY A 119 -36.92 -47.46 -5.22
N SER A 120 -36.39 -47.08 -6.38
CA SER A 120 -36.95 -45.97 -7.16
C SER A 120 -38.40 -46.26 -7.59
N ARG A 121 -39.18 -45.22 -7.93
CA ARG A 121 -40.58 -45.38 -8.40
C ARG A 121 -40.71 -46.41 -9.54
N LEU A 122 -39.69 -46.56 -10.37
CA LEU A 122 -39.64 -47.54 -11.45
C LEU A 122 -39.52 -49.00 -10.93
N GLN A 123 -38.75 -49.23 -9.87
CA GLN A 123 -38.60 -50.55 -9.26
C GLN A 123 -39.88 -50.99 -8.54
N LEU A 124 -40.65 -50.04 -8.00
CA LEU A 124 -41.98 -50.30 -7.43
C LEU A 124 -42.93 -50.85 -8.50
N VAL A 125 -43.03 -50.16 -9.64
CA VAL A 125 -43.87 -50.57 -10.77
C VAL A 125 -43.46 -51.94 -11.28
N LEU A 126 -42.17 -52.18 -11.49
CA LEU A 126 -41.65 -53.46 -11.98
C LEU A 126 -41.96 -54.63 -11.03
N ARG A 127 -41.93 -54.39 -9.71
CA ARG A 127 -42.21 -55.42 -8.69
C ARG A 127 -43.70 -55.72 -8.58
N VAL A 128 -44.57 -54.72 -8.67
CA VAL A 128 -46.02 -54.92 -8.75
C VAL A 128 -46.36 -55.69 -10.03
N LEU A 129 -45.73 -55.34 -11.15
CA LEU A 129 -45.90 -56.03 -12.43
C LEU A 129 -45.44 -57.50 -12.37
N MET A 130 -44.30 -57.77 -11.72
CA MET A 130 -43.80 -59.13 -11.51
C MET A 130 -44.77 -59.97 -10.68
N LEU A 131 -45.35 -59.40 -9.62
CA LEU A 131 -46.33 -60.09 -8.78
C LEU A 131 -47.64 -60.37 -9.52
N THR A 132 -48.13 -59.43 -10.33
CA THR A 132 -49.32 -59.66 -11.16
C THR A 132 -49.06 -60.68 -12.26
N LEU A 133 -47.87 -60.68 -12.88
CA LEU A 133 -47.44 -61.71 -13.84
C LEU A 133 -47.34 -63.10 -13.20
N LEU A 134 -46.73 -63.23 -12.02
CA LEU A 134 -46.62 -64.50 -11.30
C LEU A 134 -47.98 -65.02 -10.84
N SER A 135 -48.87 -64.13 -10.39
CA SER A 135 -50.25 -64.48 -10.04
C SER A 135 -51.04 -64.92 -11.27
N GLY A 136 -50.89 -64.22 -12.40
CA GLY A 136 -51.50 -64.60 -13.67
C GLY A 136 -50.97 -65.94 -14.22
N ALA A 137 -49.66 -66.19 -14.09
CA ALA A 137 -49.04 -67.47 -14.47
C ALA A 137 -49.56 -68.63 -13.61
N ALA A 138 -49.74 -68.43 -12.30
CA ALA A 138 -50.36 -69.42 -11.42
C ALA A 138 -51.81 -69.72 -11.82
N MET A 139 -52.58 -68.70 -12.24
CA MET A 139 -53.95 -68.90 -12.74
C MET A 139 -53.99 -69.68 -14.06
N LEU A 140 -53.02 -69.46 -14.97
CA LEU A 140 -52.93 -70.17 -16.26
C LEU A 140 -52.48 -71.62 -16.13
N LEU A 141 -51.67 -71.95 -15.11
CA LEU A 141 -51.15 -73.30 -14.86
C LEU A 141 -52.15 -74.23 -14.15
N SER A 142 -53.35 -73.76 -13.79
CA SER A 142 -54.39 -74.54 -13.11
C SER A 142 -55.52 -74.93 -14.09
N PRO A 143 -55.64 -76.21 -14.51
CA PRO A 143 -56.74 -76.64 -15.37
C PRO A 143 -58.03 -76.77 -14.55
N GLY A 144 -59.07 -76.07 -14.99
CA GLY A 144 -60.37 -75.95 -14.31
C GLY A 144 -60.43 -74.67 -13.46
N LEU A 145 -61.25 -73.70 -13.92
CA LEU A 145 -61.44 -72.37 -13.36
C LEU A 145 -61.39 -72.35 -11.82
N LEU A 146 -60.72 -71.33 -11.25
CA LEU A 146 -60.72 -70.97 -9.82
C LEU A 146 -62.03 -71.40 -9.14
N GLN A 147 -62.04 -72.59 -8.54
CA GLN A 147 -63.12 -72.98 -7.65
C GLN A 147 -62.79 -72.36 -6.31
N VAL A 148 -63.21 -71.11 -6.10
CA VAL A 148 -63.28 -70.59 -4.74
C VAL A 148 -64.18 -71.58 -3.98
N PRO A 149 -63.78 -72.08 -2.80
CA PRO A 149 -64.57 -73.07 -2.08
C PRO A 149 -65.81 -72.36 -1.54
N MET A 150 -66.83 -72.20 -2.37
CA MET A 150 -68.05 -71.42 -2.13
C MET A 150 -69.25 -72.34 -1.87
N GLN A 151 -69.02 -73.63 -1.60
CA GLN A 151 -70.10 -74.61 -1.48
C GLN A 151 -70.81 -74.56 -0.11
N ASP A 152 -70.15 -74.13 0.97
CA ASP A 152 -70.73 -74.02 2.32
C ASP A 152 -70.72 -72.58 2.89
N GLY A 153 -71.71 -72.24 3.73
CA GLY A 153 -71.82 -70.89 4.31
C GLY A 153 -70.61 -70.47 5.17
N GLN A 154 -69.97 -71.42 5.84
CA GLN A 154 -68.81 -71.17 6.71
C GLN A 154 -67.53 -70.87 5.91
N THR A 155 -67.29 -71.58 4.80
CA THR A 155 -66.13 -71.34 3.94
C THR A 155 -66.21 -70.00 3.20
N ARG A 156 -67.42 -69.53 2.88
CA ARG A 156 -67.63 -68.16 2.37
C ARG A 156 -67.25 -67.09 3.38
N ALA A 157 -67.69 -67.25 4.64
CA ALA A 157 -67.39 -66.27 5.69
C ALA A 157 -65.87 -66.13 5.91
N LEU A 158 -65.14 -67.25 5.91
CA LEU A 158 -63.67 -67.22 6.07
C LEU A 158 -62.95 -66.61 4.87
N ALA A 159 -63.41 -66.86 3.63
CA ALA A 159 -62.82 -66.26 2.44
C ALA A 159 -63.01 -64.74 2.41
N TRP A 160 -64.20 -64.25 2.78
CA TRP A 160 -64.45 -62.82 2.94
C TRP A 160 -63.62 -62.20 4.07
N THR A 161 -63.47 -62.91 5.19
CA THR A 161 -62.63 -62.47 6.31
C THR A 161 -61.17 -62.33 5.88
N ALA A 162 -60.65 -63.29 5.12
CA ALA A 162 -59.31 -63.25 4.55
C ALA A 162 -59.09 -62.01 3.67
N LEU A 163 -60.04 -61.73 2.78
CA LEU A 163 -59.97 -60.60 1.86
C LEU A 163 -60.01 -59.26 2.59
N VAL A 164 -60.90 -59.11 3.58
CA VAL A 164 -61.01 -57.88 4.38
C VAL A 164 -59.73 -57.61 5.17
N LEU A 165 -59.13 -58.64 5.76
CA LEU A 165 -57.87 -58.51 6.49
C LEU A 165 -56.72 -58.05 5.59
N VAL A 166 -56.63 -58.58 4.36
CA VAL A 166 -55.61 -58.16 3.39
C VAL A 166 -55.81 -56.71 2.94
N LEU A 167 -57.05 -56.30 2.71
CA LEU A 167 -57.37 -54.92 2.32
C LEU A 167 -57.06 -53.94 3.46
N ALA A 168 -57.45 -54.27 4.69
CA ALA A 168 -57.19 -53.46 5.87
C ALA A 168 -55.68 -53.32 6.18
N PHE A 169 -54.93 -54.40 6.01
CA PHE A 169 -53.47 -54.36 6.14
C PHE A 169 -52.82 -53.50 5.05
N SER A 170 -53.26 -53.64 3.81
CA SER A 170 -52.74 -52.86 2.68
C SER A 170 -52.99 -51.36 2.85
N THR A 171 -54.17 -50.96 3.33
CA THR A 171 -54.49 -49.55 3.56
C THR A 171 -53.69 -48.95 4.73
N ALA A 172 -53.57 -49.67 5.85
CA ALA A 172 -52.77 -49.24 6.98
C ALA A 172 -51.30 -48.98 6.59
N LEU A 173 -50.74 -49.85 5.75
CA LEU A 173 -49.35 -49.74 5.32
C LEU A 173 -49.15 -48.60 4.29
N ILE A 174 -50.13 -48.32 3.42
CA ILE A 174 -50.07 -47.16 2.50
C ILE A 174 -50.04 -45.83 3.28
N VAL A 175 -50.85 -45.71 4.34
CA VAL A 175 -50.91 -44.50 5.17
C VAL A 175 -49.56 -44.21 5.86
N GLU A 176 -48.91 -45.25 6.40
CA GLU A 176 -47.57 -45.13 7.00
C GLU A 176 -46.50 -44.69 5.98
N ILE A 177 -46.50 -45.26 4.78
CA ILE A 177 -45.54 -44.93 3.73
C ILE A 177 -45.71 -43.47 3.23
N GLU A 178 -46.96 -43.02 3.05
CA GLU A 178 -47.21 -41.62 2.68
C GLU A 178 -46.80 -40.64 3.78
N GLY A 179 -47.04 -40.98 5.05
CA GLY A 179 -46.59 -40.19 6.20
C GLY A 179 -45.07 -39.98 6.20
N PHE A 180 -44.31 -41.06 5.96
CA PHE A 180 -42.85 -41.02 5.88
C PHE A 180 -42.33 -40.13 4.74
N SER A 181 -42.90 -40.27 3.54
CA SER A 181 -42.52 -39.48 2.36
C SER A 181 -42.69 -37.97 2.58
N ARG A 182 -43.78 -37.56 3.24
CA ARG A 182 -44.04 -36.15 3.56
C ARG A 182 -43.05 -35.59 4.58
N GLY A 183 -42.67 -36.37 5.59
CA GLY A 183 -41.66 -35.96 6.60
C GLY A 183 -40.28 -35.72 5.98
N LEU A 184 -39.80 -36.65 5.14
CA LEU A 184 -38.50 -36.55 4.50
C LEU A 184 -38.37 -35.33 3.58
N LEU A 185 -39.46 -34.96 2.89
CA LEU A 185 -39.49 -33.80 2.01
C LEU A 185 -39.37 -32.49 2.81
N GLN A 186 -40.05 -32.41 3.96
CA GLN A 186 -40.01 -31.23 4.83
C GLN A 186 -38.62 -31.02 5.44
N ASP A 187 -37.96 -32.09 5.87
CA ASP A 187 -36.61 -31.98 6.46
C ASP A 187 -35.56 -31.56 5.44
N ASN A 188 -35.61 -32.08 4.21
CA ASN A 188 -34.72 -31.63 3.13
C ASN A 188 -34.92 -30.13 2.81
N LEU A 189 -36.17 -29.66 2.77
CA LEU A 189 -36.45 -28.23 2.54
C LEU A 189 -35.96 -27.34 3.69
N ARG A 190 -35.99 -27.84 4.94
CA ARG A 190 -35.45 -27.11 6.11
C ARG A 190 -33.92 -27.05 6.07
N LEU A 191 -33.25 -28.16 5.76
CA LEU A 191 -31.81 -28.23 5.60
C LEU A 191 -31.31 -27.28 4.51
N ASP A 192 -31.96 -27.26 3.34
CA ASP A 192 -31.63 -26.35 2.24
C ASP A 192 -31.84 -24.87 2.63
N LYS A 193 -32.93 -24.54 3.35
CA LYS A 193 -33.13 -23.18 3.89
C LYS A 193 -32.05 -22.78 4.90
N ALA A 194 -31.67 -23.67 5.81
CA ALA A 194 -30.61 -23.43 6.78
C ALA A 194 -29.25 -23.24 6.08
N TYR A 195 -28.93 -24.07 5.10
CA TYR A 195 -27.72 -23.93 4.28
C TYR A 195 -27.66 -22.57 3.57
N ARG A 196 -28.76 -22.13 2.95
CA ARG A 196 -28.83 -20.82 2.28
C ARG A 196 -28.74 -19.64 3.25
N ALA A 197 -29.26 -19.79 4.48
CA ALA A 197 -29.10 -18.77 5.51
C ALA A 197 -27.64 -18.69 5.99
N LEU A 198 -27.01 -19.83 6.30
CA LEU A 198 -25.61 -19.89 6.71
C LEU A 198 -24.67 -19.32 5.64
N ARG A 199 -24.95 -19.64 4.36
CA ARG A 199 -24.20 -19.09 3.22
C ARG A 199 -24.34 -17.57 3.13
N ARG A 200 -25.51 -17.00 3.43
CA ARG A 200 -25.71 -15.54 3.45
C ARG A 200 -24.95 -14.82 4.57
N TYR A 201 -24.82 -15.44 5.75
CA TYR A 201 -24.06 -14.88 6.87
C TYR A 201 -22.54 -14.93 6.63
N ALA A 202 -22.00 -16.02 6.06
CA ALA A 202 -20.56 -16.16 5.80
C ALA A 202 -20.00 -15.28 4.66
N LEU A 203 -20.81 -14.40 4.08
CA LEU A 203 -20.52 -13.68 2.85
C LEU A 203 -20.59 -12.14 3.03
N ARG A 204 -21.03 -11.65 4.19
CA ARG A 204 -21.04 -10.21 4.49
C ARG A 204 -20.05 -9.88 5.61
N ASP A 205 -19.68 -8.61 5.71
CA ASP A 205 -18.99 -8.06 6.86
C ASP A 205 -19.99 -7.90 8.01
N ASP A 206 -19.72 -8.50 9.18
CA ASP A 206 -20.67 -8.55 10.29
C ASP A 206 -20.96 -7.17 10.88
N LEU A 207 -20.00 -6.23 10.80
CA LEU A 207 -20.16 -4.88 11.35
C LEU A 207 -20.97 -3.98 10.41
N THR A 208 -20.57 -3.87 9.15
CA THR A 208 -21.15 -2.90 8.20
C THR A 208 -22.29 -3.47 7.36
N GLY A 209 -22.44 -4.81 7.31
CA GLY A 209 -23.41 -5.49 6.44
C GLY A 209 -23.08 -5.43 4.94
N LEU A 210 -21.93 -4.86 4.57
CA LEU A 210 -21.40 -4.80 3.20
C LEU A 210 -20.90 -6.17 2.75
N ALA A 211 -20.55 -6.31 1.47
CA ALA A 211 -19.87 -7.51 0.99
C ALA A 211 -18.52 -7.66 1.69
N ASN A 212 -18.12 -8.89 2.01
CA ASN A 212 -16.77 -9.15 2.49
C ASN A 212 -15.81 -9.41 1.31
N ARG A 213 -14.51 -9.52 1.62
CA ARG A 213 -13.46 -9.79 0.62
C ARG A 213 -13.77 -11.00 -0.26
N ARG A 214 -14.34 -12.07 0.31
CA ARG A 214 -14.65 -13.29 -0.44
C ARG A 214 -15.74 -13.07 -1.49
N ILE A 215 -16.88 -12.45 -1.17
CA ILE A 215 -17.90 -12.11 -2.18
C ILE A 215 -17.27 -11.23 -3.26
N PHE A 216 -16.51 -10.21 -2.84
CA PHE A 216 -15.99 -9.23 -3.79
C PHE A 216 -15.14 -9.90 -4.86
N LEU A 217 -14.19 -10.76 -4.46
CA LEU A 217 -13.34 -11.50 -5.39
C LEU A 217 -14.14 -12.51 -6.23
N GLU A 218 -15.10 -13.22 -5.65
CA GLU A 218 -15.99 -14.13 -6.41
C GLU A 218 -16.81 -13.37 -7.47
N TYR A 219 -17.33 -12.19 -7.12
CA TYR A 219 -18.12 -11.34 -8.02
C TYR A 219 -17.24 -10.72 -9.11
N LEU A 220 -16.06 -10.21 -8.76
CA LEU A 220 -15.08 -9.67 -9.71
C LEU A 220 -14.68 -10.72 -10.74
N ASN A 221 -14.28 -11.91 -10.31
CA ASN A 221 -13.95 -13.03 -11.21
C ASN A 221 -15.13 -13.42 -12.09
N GLY A 222 -16.35 -13.42 -11.52
CA GLY A 222 -17.58 -13.66 -12.27
C GLY A 222 -17.84 -12.61 -13.35
N GLN A 223 -17.61 -11.33 -13.07
CA GLN A 223 -17.75 -10.25 -14.05
C GLN A 223 -16.71 -10.35 -15.16
N MET A 224 -15.44 -10.58 -14.80
CA MET A 224 -14.36 -10.79 -15.77
C MET A 224 -14.62 -11.98 -16.69
N SER A 225 -15.19 -13.07 -16.16
CA SER A 225 -15.49 -14.28 -16.94
C SER A 225 -16.72 -14.12 -17.83
N ARG A 226 -17.77 -13.43 -17.37
CA ARG A 226 -19.04 -13.28 -18.11
C ARG A 226 -19.02 -12.14 -19.12
N HIS A 227 -18.25 -11.09 -18.82
CA HIS A 227 -18.18 -9.88 -19.62
C HIS A 227 -16.72 -9.50 -19.91
N PRO A 228 -15.96 -10.35 -20.63
CA PRO A 228 -14.52 -10.16 -20.83
C PRO A 228 -14.18 -8.88 -21.61
N GLN A 229 -15.12 -8.35 -22.38
CA GLN A 229 -14.96 -7.13 -23.18
C GLN A 229 -15.42 -5.86 -22.42
N GLN A 230 -16.01 -6.00 -21.24
CA GLN A 230 -16.48 -4.86 -20.45
C GLN A 230 -15.35 -4.38 -19.54
N PRO A 231 -14.96 -3.10 -19.59
CA PRO A 231 -13.97 -2.58 -18.66
C PRO A 231 -14.53 -2.57 -17.23
N LEU A 232 -13.69 -2.99 -16.29
CA LEU A 232 -14.01 -3.03 -14.87
C LEU A 232 -13.02 -2.15 -14.12
N THR A 233 -13.53 -1.25 -13.29
CA THR A 233 -12.68 -0.45 -12.40
C THR A 233 -12.78 -0.97 -10.98
N ILE A 234 -11.64 -1.16 -10.34
CA ILE A 234 -11.54 -1.49 -8.91
C ILE A 234 -11.02 -0.25 -8.19
N GLY A 235 -11.66 0.13 -7.08
CA GLY A 235 -11.20 1.17 -6.18
C GLY A 235 -10.92 0.61 -4.79
N LEU A 236 -9.72 0.80 -4.26
CA LEU A 236 -9.36 0.51 -2.87
C LEU A 236 -9.31 1.81 -2.08
N MET A 237 -9.93 1.81 -0.91
CA MET A 237 -10.15 2.99 -0.07
C MET A 237 -9.70 2.70 1.35
N ASP A 238 -8.99 3.64 1.95
CA ASP A 238 -8.57 3.56 3.35
C ASP A 238 -8.89 4.88 4.08
N LEU A 239 -9.36 4.77 5.31
CA LEU A 239 -9.75 5.93 6.12
C LEU A 239 -8.53 6.55 6.78
N ASP A 240 -8.18 7.76 6.35
CA ASP A 240 -7.01 8.46 6.87
C ASP A 240 -7.19 8.75 8.37
N ARG A 241 -6.15 8.40 9.15
CA ARG A 241 -6.07 8.63 10.61
C ARG A 241 -7.16 7.93 11.44
N PHE A 242 -7.79 6.88 10.93
CA PHE A 242 -8.79 6.10 11.68
C PHE A 242 -8.25 5.54 13.01
N LYS A 243 -6.98 5.09 13.02
CA LYS A 243 -6.32 4.62 14.25
C LYS A 243 -6.33 5.67 15.37
N ALA A 244 -6.10 6.94 15.05
CA ALA A 244 -6.13 8.02 16.05
C ALA A 244 -7.52 8.22 16.66
N VAL A 245 -8.60 7.91 15.92
CA VAL A 245 -9.97 7.91 16.44
C VAL A 245 -10.14 6.77 17.45
N ASN A 246 -9.68 5.56 17.12
CA ASN A 246 -9.73 4.42 18.02
C ASN A 246 -8.91 4.65 19.29
N ASP A 247 -7.70 5.16 19.17
CA ASP A 247 -6.79 5.40 20.29
C ASP A 247 -7.35 6.49 21.24
N ARG A 248 -8.09 7.48 20.70
CA ARG A 248 -8.62 8.60 21.48
C ARG A 248 -10.02 8.35 22.06
N LEU A 249 -10.91 7.69 21.32
CA LEU A 249 -12.35 7.59 21.63
C LEU A 249 -12.83 6.14 21.83
N GLY A 250 -11.95 5.17 21.61
CA GLY A 250 -12.21 3.74 21.77
C GLY A 250 -12.88 3.09 20.56
N HIS A 251 -12.75 1.76 20.49
CA HIS A 251 -13.22 0.96 19.34
C HIS A 251 -14.73 1.05 19.08
N VAL A 252 -15.56 1.28 20.10
CA VAL A 252 -17.03 1.39 19.92
C VAL A 252 -17.39 2.59 19.02
N VAL A 253 -16.69 3.73 19.20
CA VAL A 253 -16.88 4.91 18.36
C VAL A 253 -16.32 4.67 16.96
N GLY A 254 -15.18 3.99 16.85
CA GLY A 254 -14.61 3.57 15.57
C GLY A 254 -15.54 2.66 14.77
N ASP A 255 -16.19 1.69 15.43
CA ASP A 255 -17.13 0.76 14.80
C ASP A 255 -18.37 1.49 14.24
N GLN A 256 -18.93 2.42 15.00
CA GLN A 256 -20.02 3.30 14.54
C GLN A 256 -19.58 4.15 13.35
N LEU A 257 -18.34 4.64 13.36
CA LEU A 257 -17.77 5.42 12.26
C LEU A 257 -17.66 4.58 10.99
N LEU A 258 -17.19 3.34 11.08
CA LEU A 258 -17.11 2.42 9.95
C LEU A 258 -18.49 2.13 9.35
N ILE A 259 -19.52 1.95 10.18
CA ILE A 259 -20.90 1.79 9.73
C ILE A 259 -21.38 3.04 8.97
N ALA A 260 -21.17 4.23 9.54
CA ALA A 260 -21.59 5.49 8.94
C ALA A 260 -20.86 5.78 7.61
N VAL A 261 -19.56 5.49 7.55
CA VAL A 261 -18.75 5.57 6.33
C VAL A 261 -19.31 4.64 5.26
N GLY A 262 -19.55 3.37 5.60
CA GLY A 262 -20.11 2.39 4.66
C GLY A 262 -21.46 2.83 4.07
N GLN A 263 -22.34 3.39 4.90
CA GLN A 263 -23.62 3.95 4.45
C GLN A 263 -23.43 5.16 3.52
N ARG A 264 -22.52 6.07 3.87
CA ARG A 264 -22.27 7.28 3.08
C ARG A 264 -21.63 6.95 1.73
N LEU A 265 -20.63 6.08 1.69
CA LEU A 265 -20.06 5.53 0.46
C LEU A 265 -21.13 4.85 -0.39
N ARG A 266 -22.03 4.06 0.21
CA ARG A 266 -23.07 3.38 -0.55
C ARG A 266 -24.06 4.36 -1.19
N SER A 267 -24.36 5.48 -0.54
CA SER A 267 -25.29 6.51 -1.04
C SER A 267 -24.82 7.21 -2.33
N VAL A 268 -23.52 7.21 -2.59
CA VAL A 268 -22.93 7.84 -3.80
C VAL A 268 -22.70 6.87 -4.96
N LEU A 269 -22.95 5.59 -4.76
CA LEU A 269 -22.80 4.54 -5.77
C LEU A 269 -24.13 4.24 -6.47
N ARG A 270 -24.07 3.81 -7.74
CA ARG A 270 -25.26 3.46 -8.53
C ARG A 270 -25.66 2.00 -8.34
N GLU A 271 -26.84 1.67 -8.85
CA GLU A 271 -27.28 0.29 -8.98
C GLU A 271 -26.37 -0.45 -9.98
N GLY A 272 -25.74 -1.55 -9.54
CA GLY A 272 -24.71 -2.28 -10.29
C GLY A 272 -23.29 -2.17 -9.73
N ASP A 273 -22.98 -1.11 -8.97
CA ASP A 273 -21.69 -1.00 -8.28
C ASP A 273 -21.71 -1.87 -7.00
N LEU A 274 -20.60 -2.54 -6.71
CA LEU A 274 -20.45 -3.39 -5.52
C LEU A 274 -19.48 -2.73 -4.54
N LEU A 275 -19.97 -2.42 -3.33
CA LEU A 275 -19.16 -1.95 -2.22
C LEU A 275 -18.92 -3.09 -1.22
N ALA A 276 -17.67 -3.27 -0.83
CA ALA A 276 -17.20 -4.25 0.13
C ALA A 276 -16.32 -3.61 1.21
N ARG A 277 -16.18 -4.30 2.33
CA ARG A 277 -15.17 -4.00 3.36
C ARG A 277 -14.26 -5.21 3.49
N PHE A 278 -12.95 -5.01 3.36
CA PHE A 278 -11.98 -6.11 3.39
C PHE A 278 -11.52 -6.41 4.82
N GLY A 279 -11.57 -5.43 5.70
CA GLY A 279 -11.21 -5.53 7.11
C GLY A 279 -10.70 -4.17 7.61
N GLY A 280 -10.62 -3.96 8.93
CA GLY A 280 -10.12 -2.71 9.50
C GLY A 280 -10.88 -1.48 8.95
N ASP A 281 -10.13 -0.53 8.42
CA ASP A 281 -10.56 0.72 7.77
C ASP A 281 -10.58 0.64 6.23
N GLU A 282 -10.40 -0.56 5.65
CA GLU A 282 -10.30 -0.74 4.20
C GLU A 282 -11.65 -1.07 3.54
N PHE A 283 -12.06 -0.20 2.62
CA PHE A 283 -13.24 -0.38 1.76
C PHE A 283 -12.82 -0.60 0.31
N VAL A 284 -13.60 -1.38 -0.43
CA VAL A 284 -13.32 -1.70 -1.82
C VAL A 284 -14.57 -1.55 -2.65
N VAL A 285 -14.45 -0.89 -3.80
CA VAL A 285 -15.54 -0.72 -4.75
C VAL A 285 -15.21 -1.35 -6.10
N LEU A 286 -16.18 -2.03 -6.68
CA LEU A 286 -16.15 -2.47 -8.06
C LEU A 286 -17.14 -1.63 -8.86
N LEU A 287 -16.64 -1.04 -9.93
CA LEU A 287 -17.32 -0.05 -10.77
C LEU A 287 -17.36 -0.58 -12.22
N PRO A 288 -18.37 -1.38 -12.60
CA PRO A 288 -18.48 -1.89 -13.96
C PRO A 288 -18.75 -0.77 -14.97
N GLY A 289 -18.05 -0.77 -16.11
CA GLY A 289 -18.27 0.20 -17.19
C GLY A 289 -17.67 1.60 -16.97
N TYR A 290 -16.84 1.78 -15.94
CA TYR A 290 -15.98 2.94 -15.79
C TYR A 290 -14.62 2.62 -16.41
N SER A 291 -14.17 3.44 -17.37
CA SER A 291 -12.89 3.20 -18.07
C SER A 291 -12.16 4.47 -18.46
N THR A 292 -12.87 5.59 -18.65
CA THR A 292 -12.22 6.84 -19.07
C THR A 292 -11.75 7.63 -17.86
N GLU A 293 -10.64 8.35 -18.01
CA GLU A 293 -10.07 9.18 -16.94
C GLU A 293 -11.07 10.22 -16.38
N GLN A 294 -11.94 10.76 -17.24
CA GLN A 294 -13.01 11.67 -16.84
C GLN A 294 -14.05 10.99 -15.93
N GLN A 295 -14.49 9.78 -16.29
CA GLN A 295 -15.43 9.00 -15.47
C GLN A 295 -14.83 8.62 -14.12
N LEU A 296 -13.56 8.19 -14.13
CA LEU A 296 -12.80 7.83 -12.93
C LEU A 296 -12.61 9.03 -12.02
N SER A 297 -12.18 10.16 -12.57
CA SER A 297 -12.01 11.40 -11.80
C SER A 297 -13.32 11.88 -11.19
N PHE A 298 -14.44 11.77 -11.92
CA PHE A 298 -15.76 12.13 -11.40
C PHE A 298 -16.18 11.27 -10.21
N ILE A 299 -16.11 9.94 -10.35
CA ILE A 299 -16.52 9.04 -9.25
C ILE A 299 -15.54 9.12 -8.07
N ALA A 300 -14.25 9.29 -8.33
CA ALA A 300 -13.24 9.43 -7.30
C ALA A 300 -13.47 10.66 -6.42
N ARG A 301 -13.69 11.83 -7.04
CA ARG A 301 -14.01 13.06 -6.31
C ARG A 301 -15.30 12.93 -5.50
N ARG A 302 -16.29 12.19 -6.03
CA ARG A 302 -17.55 11.94 -5.32
C ARG A 302 -17.36 11.03 -4.10
N LEU A 303 -16.53 9.99 -4.21
CA LEU A 303 -16.21 9.07 -3.12
C LEU A 303 -15.34 9.73 -2.03
N VAL A 304 -14.30 10.47 -2.42
CA VAL A 304 -13.44 11.21 -1.48
C VAL A 304 -14.23 12.34 -0.82
N GLY A 305 -14.92 13.17 -1.62
CA GLY A 305 -15.63 14.35 -1.13
C GLY A 305 -16.81 14.03 -0.21
N CYS A 306 -17.47 12.87 -0.34
CA CYS A 306 -18.55 12.54 0.59
C CYS A 306 -18.05 12.22 2.02
N ILE A 307 -16.78 11.85 2.17
CA ILE A 307 -16.18 11.57 3.49
C ILE A 307 -15.68 12.83 4.19
N GLU A 308 -15.43 13.92 3.45
CA GLU A 308 -14.95 15.19 4.00
C GLU A 308 -15.93 15.83 5.00
N ASP A 309 -17.24 15.61 4.81
CA ASP A 309 -18.27 16.11 5.72
C ASP A 309 -18.13 15.45 7.12
N PRO A 310 -18.22 16.21 8.23
CA PRO A 310 -18.09 15.63 9.56
C PRO A 310 -19.11 14.52 9.86
N PHE A 311 -18.70 13.54 10.64
CA PHE A 311 -19.56 12.48 11.18
C PHE A 311 -19.95 12.82 12.62
N LEU A 312 -21.25 12.88 12.89
CA LEU A 312 -21.76 13.07 14.25
C LEU A 312 -22.01 11.70 14.89
N ILE A 313 -21.14 11.28 15.81
CA ILE A 313 -21.19 9.95 16.44
C ILE A 313 -21.09 10.12 17.95
N HIS A 314 -22.11 9.65 18.67
CA HIS A 314 -22.20 9.78 20.14
C HIS A 314 -21.95 11.22 20.66
N GLY A 315 -22.36 12.23 19.89
CA GLY A 315 -22.16 13.64 20.24
C GLY A 315 -20.78 14.22 19.89
N HIS A 316 -19.87 13.41 19.34
CA HIS A 316 -18.59 13.87 18.81
C HIS A 316 -18.72 14.21 17.32
N SER A 317 -18.18 15.37 16.92
CA SER A 317 -17.98 15.71 15.51
C SER A 317 -16.61 15.19 15.07
N LEU A 318 -16.60 14.16 14.22
CA LEU A 318 -15.39 13.50 13.74
C LEU A 318 -15.13 13.86 12.28
N GLN A 319 -13.95 14.39 12.00
CA GLN A 319 -13.51 14.68 10.64
C GLN A 319 -12.41 13.67 10.27
N ILE A 320 -12.66 12.89 9.22
CA ILE A 320 -11.72 11.88 8.70
C ILE A 320 -11.52 12.07 7.20
N GLY A 321 -10.40 11.57 6.70
CA GLY A 321 -10.09 11.55 5.27
C GLY A 321 -10.34 10.19 4.63
N LEU A 322 -10.30 10.17 3.30
CA LEU A 322 -10.30 8.95 2.51
C LEU A 322 -9.20 9.04 1.45
N SER A 323 -8.27 8.09 1.47
CA SER A 323 -7.32 7.88 0.38
C SER A 323 -7.83 6.79 -0.55
N LEU A 324 -7.89 7.05 -1.86
CA LEU A 324 -8.49 6.16 -2.87
C LEU A 324 -7.49 5.80 -3.98
N GLY A 325 -7.31 4.51 -4.24
CA GLY A 325 -6.57 4.00 -5.39
C GLY A 325 -7.49 3.31 -6.40
N LEU A 326 -7.44 3.70 -7.67
CA LEU A 326 -8.26 3.15 -8.74
C LEU A 326 -7.40 2.38 -9.74
N VAL A 327 -7.87 1.25 -10.25
CA VAL A 327 -7.26 0.57 -11.39
C VAL A 327 -8.33 0.16 -12.38
N VAL A 328 -8.01 0.31 -13.67
CA VAL A 328 -8.87 -0.15 -14.76
C VAL A 328 -8.34 -1.48 -15.27
N HIS A 329 -9.19 -2.51 -15.25
CA HIS A 329 -8.96 -3.72 -15.99
C HIS A 329 -9.28 -3.48 -17.47
N GLN A 330 -8.27 -3.60 -18.33
CA GLN A 330 -8.44 -3.57 -19.78
C GLN A 330 -8.66 -4.99 -20.32
N PRO A 331 -9.62 -5.19 -21.25
CA PRO A 331 -9.93 -6.50 -21.85
C PRO A 331 -8.74 -7.23 -22.46
N ASP A 332 -7.75 -6.48 -22.97
CA ASP A 332 -6.65 -7.01 -23.78
C ASP A 332 -5.48 -7.53 -22.92
N ALA A 333 -5.53 -7.33 -21.60
CA ALA A 333 -4.49 -7.72 -20.66
C ALA A 333 -5.04 -8.75 -19.66
N PRO A 334 -4.77 -10.06 -19.83
CA PRO A 334 -5.20 -11.08 -18.88
C PRO A 334 -4.49 -10.86 -17.54
N VAL A 335 -5.26 -10.51 -16.52
CA VAL A 335 -4.81 -10.23 -15.16
C VAL A 335 -5.82 -10.87 -14.20
N ASP A 336 -5.36 -11.45 -13.10
CA ASP A 336 -6.21 -12.04 -12.08
C ASP A 336 -6.80 -10.98 -11.12
N ALA A 337 -7.90 -11.33 -10.45
CA ALA A 337 -8.60 -10.43 -9.52
C ALA A 337 -7.69 -9.92 -8.38
N ASP A 338 -6.82 -10.77 -7.82
CA ASP A 338 -5.91 -10.38 -6.74
C ASP A 338 -4.85 -9.38 -7.23
N THR A 339 -4.35 -9.52 -8.46
CA THR A 339 -3.47 -8.51 -9.06
C THR A 339 -4.17 -7.16 -9.27
N LEU A 340 -5.44 -7.14 -9.66
CA LEU A 340 -6.18 -5.87 -9.77
C LEU A 340 -6.34 -5.21 -8.40
N VAL A 341 -6.70 -5.97 -7.36
CA VAL A 341 -6.76 -5.45 -5.99
C VAL A 341 -5.40 -4.90 -5.55
N ARG A 342 -4.30 -5.62 -5.82
CA ARG A 342 -2.94 -5.15 -5.51
C ARG A 342 -2.60 -3.85 -6.23
N ARG A 343 -2.96 -3.71 -7.50
CA ARG A 343 -2.72 -2.46 -8.26
C ARG A 343 -3.53 -1.28 -7.72
N ALA A 344 -4.78 -1.53 -7.30
CA ALA A 344 -5.59 -0.54 -6.61
C ALA A 344 -4.94 -0.12 -5.27
N ASP A 345 -4.41 -1.08 -4.50
CA ASP A 345 -3.67 -0.83 -3.27
C ASP A 345 -2.44 0.04 -3.50
N MET A 346 -1.65 -0.25 -4.53
CA MET A 346 -0.48 0.54 -4.89
C MET A 346 -0.83 2.00 -5.24
N ALA A 347 -1.92 2.20 -6.00
CA ALA A 347 -2.42 3.54 -6.28
C ALA A 347 -2.91 4.23 -4.99
N MET A 348 -3.59 3.52 -4.09
CA MET A 348 -4.07 4.06 -2.81
C MET A 348 -2.90 4.46 -1.91
N TYR A 349 -1.85 3.63 -1.83
CA TYR A 349 -0.63 3.94 -1.11
C TYR A 349 0.07 5.17 -1.68
N SER A 350 0.11 5.31 -3.01
CA SER A 350 0.61 6.52 -3.67
C SER A 350 -0.24 7.75 -3.32
N ALA A 351 -1.56 7.61 -3.18
CA ALA A 351 -2.44 8.69 -2.71
C ALA A 351 -2.12 9.10 -1.26
N LYS A 352 -1.90 8.13 -0.35
CA LYS A 352 -1.48 8.42 1.04
C LYS A 352 -0.17 9.19 1.09
N LYS A 353 0.86 8.72 0.36
CA LYS A 353 2.18 9.36 0.35
C LYS A 353 2.15 10.80 -0.17
N ASN A 354 1.25 11.13 -1.09
CA ASN A 354 1.16 12.46 -1.70
C ASN A 354 0.30 13.46 -0.90
N GLY A 355 0.00 13.18 0.38
CA GLY A 355 -0.69 14.12 1.27
C GLY A 355 -2.07 13.67 1.77
N HIS A 356 -2.42 12.37 1.65
CA HIS A 356 -3.73 11.82 2.06
C HIS A 356 -4.91 12.48 1.35
N GLN A 357 -6.16 12.12 1.69
CA GLN A 357 -7.40 12.79 1.24
C GLN A 357 -7.50 13.03 -0.28
N GLN A 358 -6.97 12.10 -1.06
CA GLN A 358 -6.92 12.23 -2.51
C GLN A 358 -7.10 10.87 -3.17
N TYR A 359 -7.24 10.89 -4.49
CA TYR A 359 -7.25 9.68 -5.29
C TYR A 359 -6.06 9.61 -6.24
N ARG A 360 -5.67 8.39 -6.59
CA ARG A 360 -4.72 8.10 -7.68
C ARG A 360 -5.27 6.98 -8.55
N ILE A 361 -5.04 7.10 -9.85
CA ILE A 361 -5.33 6.05 -10.81
C ILE A 361 -4.02 5.33 -11.08
N PHE A 362 -4.03 4.01 -10.98
CA PHE A 362 -2.89 3.15 -11.22
C PHE A 362 -2.37 3.34 -12.65
N ASP A 363 -1.06 3.49 -12.74
CA ASP A 363 -0.30 3.38 -13.97
C ASP A 363 0.89 2.42 -13.77
N GLN A 364 1.51 2.00 -14.86
CA GLN A 364 2.65 1.08 -14.79
C GLN A 364 3.86 1.71 -14.10
N GLN A 365 4.02 3.03 -14.13
CA GLN A 365 5.13 3.73 -13.50
C GLN A 365 5.08 3.60 -11.97
N MET A 366 3.88 3.55 -11.37
CA MET A 366 3.72 3.26 -9.94
C MET A 366 4.22 1.85 -9.57
N GLU A 367 3.99 0.86 -10.44
CA GLU A 367 4.48 -0.51 -10.23
C GLU A 367 5.99 -0.60 -10.34
N ASP A 368 6.56 0.03 -11.37
CA ASP A 368 8.01 0.09 -11.56
C ASP A 368 8.71 0.84 -10.41
N ALA A 369 8.14 1.95 -9.94
CA ALA A 369 8.67 2.73 -8.82
C ALA A 369 8.64 1.95 -7.49
N MET A 370 7.58 1.17 -7.24
CA MET A 370 7.47 0.35 -6.04
C MET A 370 8.48 -0.81 -6.06
N GLN A 371 8.63 -1.50 -7.21
CA GLN A 371 9.63 -2.54 -7.39
C GLN A 371 11.05 -1.99 -7.21
N GLU A 372 11.33 -0.82 -7.79
CA GLU A 372 12.63 -0.17 -7.63
C GLU A 372 12.91 0.22 -6.17
N ARG A 373 11.91 0.76 -5.46
CA ARG A 373 12.02 1.03 -4.02
C ARG A 373 12.35 -0.25 -3.25
N HIS A 374 11.64 -1.34 -3.51
CA HIS A 374 11.87 -2.62 -2.83
C HIS A 374 13.28 -3.15 -3.11
N ARG A 375 13.73 -3.09 -4.36
CA ARG A 375 15.09 -3.47 -4.77
C ARG A 375 16.15 -2.65 -4.02
N LYS A 376 15.98 -1.33 -3.95
CA LYS A 376 16.90 -0.44 -3.21
C LYS A 376 16.91 -0.73 -1.71
N LEU A 377 15.74 -0.99 -1.13
CA LEU A 377 15.62 -1.32 0.30
C LEU A 377 16.37 -2.61 0.64
N GLN A 378 16.16 -3.68 -0.14
CA GLN A 378 16.90 -4.92 0.02
C GLN A 378 18.41 -4.75 -0.21
N TRP A 379 18.79 -3.90 -1.18
CA TRP A 379 20.18 -3.61 -1.49
C TRP A 379 20.91 -2.95 -0.32
N VAL A 380 20.31 -1.92 0.30
CA VAL A 380 20.90 -1.24 1.46
C VAL A 380 20.89 -2.12 2.71
N GLN A 381 19.79 -2.87 2.96
CA GLN A 381 19.73 -3.82 4.08
C GLN A 381 20.83 -4.90 3.98
N THR A 382 21.03 -5.44 2.79
CA THR A 382 22.08 -6.43 2.53
C THR A 382 23.47 -5.81 2.68
N ALA A 383 23.68 -4.60 2.16
CA ALA A 383 24.95 -3.89 2.32
C ALA A 383 25.27 -3.58 3.78
N LEU A 384 24.28 -3.20 4.58
CA LEU A 384 24.44 -2.98 6.02
C LEU A 384 24.85 -4.26 6.74
N ARG A 385 24.17 -5.38 6.48
CA ARG A 385 24.49 -6.69 7.08
C ARG A 385 25.87 -7.19 6.69
N ASP A 386 26.27 -6.98 5.45
CA ASP A 386 27.52 -7.49 4.90
C ASP A 386 28.71 -6.51 5.10
N ASN A 387 28.55 -5.45 5.92
CA ASN A 387 29.56 -4.41 6.17
C ASN A 387 30.08 -3.72 4.89
N ARG A 388 29.19 -3.47 3.93
CA ARG A 388 29.50 -2.78 2.66
C ARG A 388 29.08 -1.31 2.61
N LEU A 389 28.58 -0.78 3.73
CA LEU A 389 28.42 0.66 3.90
C LEU A 389 29.74 1.27 4.39
N GLU A 390 30.08 2.44 3.88
CA GLU A 390 31.27 3.19 4.29
C GLU A 390 30.99 4.70 4.29
N LEU A 391 31.84 5.49 4.94
CA LEU A 391 31.76 6.95 4.95
C LEU A 391 32.92 7.53 4.15
N GLN A 392 32.61 8.55 3.33
CA GLN A 392 33.60 9.43 2.72
C GLN A 392 33.51 10.81 3.34
N TYR A 393 34.63 11.52 3.44
CA TYR A 393 34.75 12.76 4.17
C TYR A 393 35.02 13.92 3.22
N GLN A 394 34.23 14.98 3.34
CA GLN A 394 34.42 16.20 2.58
C GLN A 394 34.84 17.35 3.52
N PRO A 395 35.94 18.06 3.23
CA PRO A 395 36.42 19.13 4.09
C PRO A 395 35.52 20.37 4.02
N ILE A 396 35.35 21.01 5.17
CA ILE A 396 34.78 22.35 5.30
C ILE A 396 35.94 23.31 5.58
N LEU A 397 36.13 24.29 4.69
CA LEU A 397 37.20 25.27 4.83
C LEU A 397 36.70 26.47 5.66
N SER A 398 37.46 26.84 6.68
CA SER A 398 37.17 27.99 7.54
C SER A 398 38.23 29.08 7.38
N LEU A 399 37.76 30.32 7.23
CA LEU A 399 38.58 31.54 7.25
C LEU A 399 38.48 32.18 8.64
N GLN A 400 39.57 32.12 9.40
CA GLN A 400 39.63 32.75 10.71
C GLN A 400 39.82 34.26 10.56
N ALA A 401 39.00 35.03 11.28
CA ALA A 401 39.13 36.49 11.33
C ALA A 401 40.51 36.86 11.89
N ALA A 402 41.25 37.70 11.15
CA ALA A 402 42.54 38.20 11.60
C ALA A 402 42.37 39.28 12.67
N ALA A 403 43.27 39.30 13.66
CA ALA A 403 43.44 40.48 14.50
C ALA A 403 43.93 41.67 13.63
N PRO A 404 43.70 42.93 14.04
CA PRO A 404 44.20 44.09 13.30
C PRO A 404 45.72 44.00 13.09
N GLY A 405 46.15 43.88 11.82
CA GLY A 405 47.56 43.75 11.44
C GLY A 405 48.05 42.32 11.17
N GLU A 406 47.20 41.30 11.35
CA GLU A 406 47.51 39.90 11.00
C GLU A 406 46.90 39.49 9.65
N VAL A 407 47.44 38.43 9.05
CA VAL A 407 46.89 37.83 7.82
C VAL A 407 45.87 36.78 8.23
N ALA A 408 44.68 36.83 7.65
CA ALA A 408 43.63 35.84 7.89
C ALA A 408 44.13 34.43 7.55
N GLN A 409 43.95 33.50 8.48
CA GLN A 409 44.42 32.12 8.33
C GLN A 409 43.27 31.21 7.92
N LEU A 410 43.58 30.28 7.03
CA LEU A 410 42.65 29.25 6.60
C LEU A 410 42.95 27.95 7.32
N GLN A 411 41.91 27.30 7.80
CA GLN A 411 42.02 26.08 8.59
C GLN A 411 40.90 25.11 8.20
N ILE A 412 41.15 23.83 8.44
CA ILE A 412 40.18 22.75 8.24
C ILE A 412 40.04 22.05 9.59
N HIS A 413 38.93 22.33 10.27
CA HIS A 413 38.58 21.73 11.57
C HIS A 413 37.27 20.96 11.51
N GLU A 414 36.56 21.03 10.39
CA GLU A 414 35.23 20.45 10.20
C GLU A 414 35.25 19.63 8.90
N VAL A 415 34.60 18.46 8.94
CA VAL A 415 34.40 17.59 7.77
C VAL A 415 33.00 17.01 7.80
N GLU A 416 32.38 16.88 6.64
CA GLU A 416 31.11 16.17 6.51
C GLU A 416 31.35 14.72 6.10
N ALA A 417 30.77 13.79 6.85
CA ALA A 417 30.79 12.37 6.54
C ALA A 417 29.56 11.96 5.74
N LEU A 418 29.82 11.54 4.50
CA LEU A 418 28.83 11.24 3.49
C LEU A 418 28.74 9.73 3.27
N LEU A 419 27.54 9.19 3.44
CA LEU A 419 27.27 7.75 3.29
C LEU A 419 27.53 7.26 1.87
N ARG A 420 28.19 6.11 1.76
CA ARG A 420 28.44 5.38 0.52
C ARG A 420 28.08 3.91 0.69
N LEU A 421 27.76 3.28 -0.43
CA LEU A 421 27.47 1.85 -0.51
C LEU A 421 28.37 1.23 -1.56
N ARG A 422 29.12 0.20 -1.17
CA ARG A 422 30.00 -0.56 -2.06
C ARG A 422 29.34 -1.84 -2.57
N ASP A 423 29.40 -2.08 -3.86
CA ASP A 423 28.99 -3.35 -4.46
C ASP A 423 29.95 -3.79 -5.58
N ALA A 424 29.57 -4.82 -6.35
CA ALA A 424 30.38 -5.36 -7.43
C ALA A 424 30.59 -4.37 -8.59
N ALA A 425 29.71 -3.37 -8.77
CA ALA A 425 29.82 -2.35 -9.79
C ALA A 425 30.65 -1.13 -9.33
N GLY A 426 30.92 -1.01 -8.03
CA GLY A 426 31.78 0.02 -7.47
C GLY A 426 31.15 0.71 -6.26
N LEU A 427 31.50 1.99 -6.08
CA LEU A 427 31.05 2.79 -4.94
C LEU A 427 29.91 3.73 -5.36
N HIS A 428 28.79 3.64 -4.64
CA HIS A 428 27.57 4.39 -4.91
C HIS A 428 27.36 5.51 -3.89
N ARG A 429 26.89 6.66 -4.38
CA ARG A 429 26.54 7.82 -3.56
C ARG A 429 25.17 7.63 -2.90
N ALA A 430 24.96 8.28 -1.75
CA ALA A 430 23.68 8.26 -1.04
C ALA A 430 22.49 8.61 -1.94
N ALA A 431 22.62 9.63 -2.82
CA ALA A 431 21.58 10.03 -3.78
C ALA A 431 21.01 8.87 -4.64
N THR A 432 21.78 7.80 -4.88
CA THR A 432 21.30 6.63 -5.61
C THR A 432 20.24 5.83 -4.83
N PHE A 433 20.30 5.84 -3.50
CA PHE A 433 19.44 5.06 -2.60
C PHE A 433 18.76 5.90 -1.49
N GLU A 434 18.87 7.22 -1.54
CA GLU A 434 18.33 8.16 -0.55
C GLU A 434 16.83 7.95 -0.29
N ALA A 435 16.06 7.67 -1.34
CA ALA A 435 14.61 7.45 -1.25
C ALA A 435 14.18 6.30 -0.31
N VAL A 436 15.08 5.42 0.09
CA VAL A 436 14.80 4.32 1.05
C VAL A 436 15.45 4.53 2.42
N LEU A 437 16.31 5.54 2.61
CA LEU A 437 17.02 5.75 3.88
C LEU A 437 16.08 6.13 5.03
N ASP A 438 14.96 6.79 4.73
CA ASP A 438 13.92 7.12 5.70
C ASP A 438 12.90 5.99 5.93
N ASP A 439 13.13 4.79 5.39
CA ASP A 439 12.23 3.67 5.65
C ASP A 439 12.29 3.24 7.13
N GLU A 440 11.14 2.86 7.71
CA GLU A 440 11.05 2.43 9.11
C GLU A 440 11.95 1.21 9.41
N SER A 441 12.11 0.32 8.43
CA SER A 441 12.94 -0.87 8.57
C SER A 441 14.45 -0.62 8.49
N LEU A 442 14.88 0.60 8.11
CA LEU A 442 16.26 0.90 7.75
C LEU A 442 16.85 2.12 8.47
N SER A 443 16.07 3.18 8.62
CA SER A 443 16.50 4.50 9.10
C SER A 443 17.31 4.44 10.40
N VAL A 444 16.80 3.76 11.42
CA VAL A 444 17.49 3.59 12.72
C VAL A 444 18.78 2.78 12.56
N ALA A 445 18.75 1.69 11.80
CA ALA A 445 19.90 0.80 11.64
C ALA A 445 21.06 1.47 10.89
N VAL A 446 20.74 2.21 9.82
CA VAL A 446 21.73 3.03 9.09
C VAL A 446 22.22 4.18 9.96
N GLY A 447 21.33 4.86 10.68
CA GLY A 447 21.72 5.95 11.58
C GLY A 447 22.69 5.50 12.68
N ARG A 448 22.48 4.34 13.29
CA ARG A 448 23.42 3.72 14.23
C ARG A 448 24.79 3.44 13.60
N PHE A 449 24.80 2.90 12.38
CA PHE A 449 26.04 2.68 11.63
C PHE A 449 26.80 4.00 11.38
N VAL A 450 26.09 5.03 10.95
CA VAL A 450 26.66 6.36 10.65
C VAL A 450 27.26 6.98 11.92
N LEU A 451 26.50 7.03 13.02
CA LEU A 451 26.98 7.57 14.31
C LEU A 451 28.24 6.84 14.79
N ALA A 452 28.20 5.51 14.82
CA ALA A 452 29.32 4.71 15.31
C ALA A 452 30.56 4.87 14.42
N THR A 453 30.39 4.94 13.09
CA THR A 453 31.51 5.05 12.15
C THR A 453 32.14 6.43 12.17
N ALA A 454 31.33 7.49 12.22
CA ALA A 454 31.82 8.85 12.34
C ALA A 454 32.56 9.09 13.66
N MET A 455 32.01 8.61 14.78
CA MET A 455 32.67 8.75 16.08
C MET A 455 34.00 7.99 16.15
N ARG A 456 34.07 6.77 15.59
CA ARG A 456 35.33 6.03 15.47
C ARG A 456 36.38 6.81 14.68
N GLN A 457 35.99 7.43 13.57
CA GLN A 457 36.91 8.23 12.76
C GLN A 457 37.34 9.52 13.48
N ALA A 458 36.41 10.21 14.14
CA ALA A 458 36.71 11.40 14.94
C ALA A 458 37.72 11.10 16.05
N ASP A 459 37.54 9.98 16.77
CA ASP A 459 38.48 9.50 17.79
C ASP A 459 39.85 9.14 17.20
N ALA A 460 39.88 8.48 16.04
CA ALA A 460 41.14 8.17 15.35
C ALA A 460 41.92 9.44 14.98
N TRP A 461 41.26 10.45 14.43
CA TRP A 461 41.90 11.73 14.10
C TRP A 461 42.30 12.52 15.35
N PHE A 462 41.48 12.50 16.39
CA PHE A 462 41.81 13.10 17.67
C PHE A 462 43.08 12.48 18.28
N GLY A 463 43.17 11.15 18.31
CA GLY A 463 44.36 10.42 18.76
C GLY A 463 45.61 10.68 17.91
N ALA A 464 45.44 11.02 16.63
CA ALA A 464 46.52 11.45 15.74
C ALA A 464 46.90 12.94 15.89
N GLY A 465 46.33 13.65 16.89
CA GLY A 465 46.59 15.07 17.14
C GLY A 465 45.87 16.01 16.17
N ARG A 466 44.81 15.54 15.49
CA ARG A 466 44.02 16.30 14.51
C ARG A 466 42.55 16.34 14.97
N PRO A 467 42.17 17.28 15.85
CA PRO A 467 40.80 17.35 16.38
C PRO A 467 39.82 17.87 15.32
N LEU A 468 39.39 16.99 14.41
CA LEU A 468 38.42 17.29 13.37
C LEU A 468 37.01 16.98 13.85
N GLN A 469 36.12 17.96 13.76
CA GLN A 469 34.68 17.75 13.95
C GLN A 469 34.12 17.04 12.71
N VAL A 470 33.42 15.93 12.94
CA VAL A 470 32.77 15.12 11.91
C VAL A 470 31.27 15.35 11.98
N SER A 471 30.71 15.97 10.96
CA SER A 471 29.27 16.15 10.82
C SER A 471 28.64 14.97 10.08
N VAL A 472 27.47 14.51 10.53
CA VAL A 472 26.73 13.38 9.95
C VAL A 472 25.27 13.73 9.70
N ASN A 473 24.77 13.34 8.53
CA ASN A 473 23.35 13.41 8.21
C ASN A 473 22.56 12.37 9.00
N ILE A 474 21.52 12.80 9.72
CA ILE A 474 20.61 11.93 10.47
C ILE A 474 19.17 12.15 9.98
N SER A 475 18.48 11.05 9.67
CA SER A 475 17.07 11.13 9.28
C SER A 475 16.20 11.64 10.43
N PRO A 476 15.16 12.47 10.16
CA PRO A 476 14.21 12.89 11.18
C PRO A 476 13.58 11.73 11.94
N ARG A 477 13.35 10.60 11.27
CA ARG A 477 12.80 9.37 11.87
C ARG A 477 13.73 8.76 12.91
N HIS A 478 15.03 8.63 12.61
CA HIS A 478 15.97 8.14 13.60
C HIS A 478 16.17 9.17 14.72
N PHE A 479 16.23 10.47 14.40
CA PHE A 479 16.38 11.52 15.40
C PHE A 479 15.23 11.55 16.41
N LEU A 480 14.00 11.31 15.98
CA LEU A 480 12.81 11.26 16.84
C LEU A 480 12.55 9.87 17.43
N ASP A 481 13.37 8.87 17.13
CA ASP A 481 13.21 7.53 17.68
C ASP A 481 13.41 7.56 19.21
N PRO A 482 12.55 6.89 20.01
CA PRO A 482 12.70 6.87 21.46
C PRO A 482 14.05 6.35 21.98
N GLN A 483 14.77 5.56 21.17
CA GLN A 483 16.09 5.00 21.51
C GLN A 483 17.26 5.90 21.07
N PHE A 484 17.03 6.96 20.29
CA PHE A 484 18.10 7.78 19.71
C PHE A 484 19.10 8.31 20.75
N LEU A 485 18.60 8.89 21.85
CA LEU A 485 19.47 9.40 22.91
C LEU A 485 20.26 8.29 23.62
N SER A 486 19.73 7.08 23.68
CA SER A 486 20.45 5.92 24.21
C SER A 486 21.55 5.50 23.23
N ASP A 487 21.25 5.47 21.94
CA ASP A 487 22.21 5.13 20.89
C ASP A 487 23.37 6.13 20.86
N LEU A 488 23.06 7.43 20.91
CA LEU A 488 24.06 8.49 20.96
C LEU A 488 24.95 8.38 22.21
N ARG A 489 24.36 8.19 23.41
CA ARG A 489 25.14 8.01 24.65
C ARG A 489 26.03 6.77 24.58
N SER A 490 25.54 5.67 24.00
CA SER A 490 26.30 4.44 23.82
C SER A 490 27.52 4.66 22.93
N VAL A 491 27.35 5.34 21.80
CA VAL A 491 28.45 5.67 20.87
C VAL A 491 29.48 6.57 21.55
N LEU A 492 29.06 7.62 22.26
CA LEU A 492 29.97 8.51 22.98
C LEU A 492 30.73 7.77 24.10
N ALA A 493 30.06 6.89 24.85
CA ALA A 493 30.68 6.13 25.94
C ALA A 493 31.75 5.14 25.46
N GLN A 494 31.68 4.68 24.21
CA GLN A 494 32.71 3.84 23.59
C GLN A 494 34.01 4.59 23.29
N HIS A 495 33.97 5.94 23.26
CA HIS A 495 35.10 6.80 22.90
C HIS A 495 35.37 7.88 23.98
N PRO A 496 35.71 7.49 25.23
CA PRO A 496 35.77 8.41 26.37
C PRO A 496 36.88 9.47 26.29
N GLN A 497 37.89 9.27 25.43
CA GLN A 497 38.99 10.22 25.25
C GLN A 497 38.67 11.30 24.20
N CYS A 498 37.73 11.02 23.29
CA CYS A 498 37.35 11.93 22.22
C CYS A 498 36.26 12.90 22.73
N PRO A 499 36.47 14.23 22.61
CA PRO A 499 35.46 15.20 23.01
C PRO A 499 34.16 15.02 22.21
N PRO A 500 32.97 14.98 22.87
CA PRO A 500 31.69 14.83 22.17
C PRO A 500 31.42 15.91 21.11
N GLY A 501 32.01 17.11 21.27
CA GLY A 501 31.90 18.21 20.32
C GLY A 501 32.58 17.96 18.97
N LEU A 502 33.38 16.90 18.84
CA LEU A 502 33.90 16.45 17.55
C LEU A 502 32.89 15.62 16.74
N LEU A 503 31.70 15.35 17.29
CA LEU A 503 30.56 14.83 16.53
C LEU A 503 29.52 15.94 16.39
N ALA A 504 29.04 16.16 15.16
CA ALA A 504 27.93 17.05 14.86
C ALA A 504 26.84 16.31 14.07
N LEU A 505 25.59 16.65 14.32
CA LEU A 505 24.43 16.06 13.66
C LEU A 505 23.83 17.08 12.69
N GLU A 506 23.65 16.68 11.45
CA GLU A 506 22.98 17.47 10.41
C GLU A 506 21.54 16.98 10.25
N LEU A 507 20.59 17.91 10.33
CA LEU A 507 19.16 17.66 10.17
C LEU A 507 18.62 18.56 9.06
N THR A 508 17.89 18.00 8.10
CA THR A 508 17.32 18.78 7.00
C THR A 508 16.10 19.60 7.43
N GLU A 509 15.88 20.73 6.76
CA GLU A 509 14.76 21.64 7.01
C GLU A 509 13.37 20.99 6.74
N HIS A 510 13.30 20.01 5.85
CA HIS A 510 12.05 19.42 5.32
C HIS A 510 11.26 18.54 6.30
N GLY A 511 11.61 18.53 7.58
CA GLY A 511 10.94 17.78 8.63
C GLY A 511 9.59 18.38 9.03
N SER A 512 8.57 18.28 8.17
CA SER A 512 7.16 18.47 8.58
C SER A 512 6.72 17.47 9.68
N GLU A 513 7.51 16.41 9.90
CA GLU A 513 7.37 15.40 10.96
C GLU A 513 8.07 15.79 12.28
N LEU A 514 8.87 16.87 12.31
CA LEU A 514 9.46 17.39 13.55
C LEU A 514 8.37 18.11 14.34
N ASP A 515 7.69 17.40 15.24
CA ASP A 515 6.92 18.07 16.30
C ASP A 515 7.86 19.07 16.98
N GLY A 516 7.58 20.37 16.80
CA GLY A 516 8.46 21.43 17.27
C GLY A 516 8.79 21.28 18.76
N ALA A 517 7.91 20.70 19.59
CA ALA A 517 8.22 20.42 20.98
C ALA A 517 9.24 19.30 21.17
N MET A 518 9.06 18.17 20.50
CA MET A 518 9.97 17.04 20.59
C MET A 518 11.34 17.36 19.97
N ALA A 519 11.36 17.99 18.79
CA ALA A 519 12.59 18.39 18.13
C ALA A 519 13.44 19.33 19.01
N ARG A 520 12.82 20.33 19.63
CA ARG A 520 13.50 21.22 20.60
C ARG A 520 14.07 20.45 21.78
N PHE A 521 13.29 19.54 22.35
CA PHE A 521 13.76 18.69 23.45
C PHE A 521 14.98 17.87 23.04
N MET A 522 14.93 17.22 21.87
CA MET A 522 16.02 16.39 21.35
C MET A 522 17.29 17.20 21.06
N VAL A 523 17.16 18.38 20.45
CA VAL A 523 18.30 19.30 20.22
C VAL A 523 18.94 19.71 21.54
N ALA A 524 18.14 20.11 22.54
CA ALA A 524 18.64 20.46 23.86
C ALA A 524 19.36 19.29 24.54
N GLN A 525 18.85 18.06 24.39
CA GLN A 525 19.51 16.85 24.92
C GLN A 525 20.84 16.55 24.22
N CYS A 526 20.93 16.70 22.91
CA CYS A 526 22.20 16.55 22.17
C CYS A 526 23.24 17.56 22.66
N ARG A 527 22.82 18.83 22.84
CA ARG A 527 23.69 19.88 23.36
C ARG A 527 24.17 19.61 24.78
N GLN A 528 23.32 19.07 25.65
CA GLN A 528 23.72 18.64 27.01
C GLN A 528 24.76 17.51 26.99
N LEU A 529 24.77 16.69 25.94
CA LEU A 529 25.79 15.66 25.70
C LEU A 529 27.07 16.23 25.06
N GLY A 530 27.10 17.53 24.74
CA GLY A 530 28.22 18.19 24.07
C GLY A 530 28.23 18.00 22.55
N VAL A 531 27.19 17.41 21.96
CA VAL A 531 27.06 17.16 20.51
C VAL A 531 26.33 18.33 19.86
N GLN A 532 26.89 18.86 18.78
CA GLN A 532 26.30 19.98 18.06
C GLN A 532 25.21 19.49 17.10
N VAL A 533 24.18 20.32 16.91
CA VAL A 533 23.16 20.11 15.87
C VAL A 533 23.22 21.27 14.89
N ILE A 534 23.30 20.93 13.61
CA ILE A 534 23.41 21.83 12.47
C ILE A 534 22.15 21.64 11.63
N LEU A 535 21.52 22.75 11.24
CA LEU A 535 20.40 22.68 10.30
C LEU A 535 20.95 22.70 8.87
N ASP A 536 20.60 21.68 8.10
CA ASP A 536 20.99 21.50 6.71
C ASP A 536 19.88 21.93 5.73
N ASP A 537 20.25 22.16 4.47
CA ASP A 537 19.38 22.61 3.38
C ASP A 537 18.64 23.95 3.64
N PHE A 538 19.22 24.84 4.45
CA PHE A 538 18.53 26.05 4.90
C PHE A 538 18.11 26.96 3.74
N GLY A 539 16.81 27.29 3.70
CA GLY A 539 16.18 28.17 2.71
C GLY A 539 15.38 27.44 1.63
N THR A 540 15.44 26.11 1.59
CA THR A 540 14.69 25.28 0.61
C THR A 540 13.37 24.74 1.17
N GLY A 541 13.24 24.66 2.49
CA GLY A 541 12.09 24.09 3.17
C GLY A 541 11.02 25.10 3.57
N SER A 542 10.04 24.61 4.33
CA SER A 542 8.93 25.37 4.90
C SER A 542 9.14 25.69 6.38
N ALA A 543 10.36 25.53 6.93
CA ALA A 543 10.61 25.84 8.32
C ALA A 543 10.49 27.37 8.50
N SER A 544 9.47 27.76 9.27
CA SER A 544 9.31 29.15 9.64
C SER A 544 10.55 29.62 10.41
N LEU A 545 10.99 30.86 10.18
CA LEU A 545 12.01 31.53 11.01
C LEU A 545 11.68 31.46 12.52
N ILE A 546 10.39 31.35 12.86
CA ILE A 546 9.92 31.12 14.24
C ILE A 546 10.40 29.77 14.77
N HIS A 547 10.33 28.70 13.97
CA HIS A 547 10.81 27.39 14.38
C HIS A 547 12.32 27.40 14.54
N LEU A 548 13.05 28.02 13.60
CA LEU A 548 14.49 28.18 13.69
C LEU A 548 14.92 28.91 14.97
N GLN A 549 14.24 29.99 15.33
CA GLN A 549 14.53 30.77 16.55
C GLN A 549 14.34 29.94 17.84
N GLN A 550 13.43 28.97 17.83
CA GLN A 550 13.14 28.15 19.01
C GLN A 550 14.07 26.94 19.12
N LEU A 551 14.76 26.56 18.06
CA LEU A 551 15.76 25.50 18.09
C LEU A 551 17.06 26.08 18.63
N GLU A 552 17.60 25.48 19.69
CA GLU A 552 18.88 25.89 20.29
C GLU A 552 20.09 25.41 19.47
N ILE A 553 20.06 25.65 18.16
CA ILE A 553 21.15 25.33 17.23
C ILE A 553 22.17 26.48 17.19
N ASN A 554 23.39 26.14 16.79
CA ASN A 554 24.47 27.10 16.69
C ASN A 554 24.88 27.35 15.24
N SER A 555 24.58 26.44 14.32
CA SER A 555 25.05 26.50 12.93
C SER A 555 23.95 26.13 11.93
N VAL A 556 24.05 26.72 10.73
CA VAL A 556 23.20 26.41 9.58
C VAL A 556 24.03 26.24 8.31
N LYS A 557 23.63 25.35 7.41
CA LYS A 557 24.22 25.16 6.08
C LYS A 557 23.27 25.75 5.04
N ILE A 558 23.75 26.70 4.23
CA ILE A 558 22.97 27.27 3.13
C ILE A 558 23.02 26.28 1.96
N ASP A 559 21.85 25.86 1.50
CA ASP A 559 21.74 24.89 0.41
C ASP A 559 22.51 25.34 -0.85
N ARG A 560 23.13 24.33 -1.49
CA ARG A 560 23.96 24.51 -2.69
C ARG A 560 23.23 25.20 -3.85
N SER A 561 21.91 25.12 -3.96
CA SER A 561 21.17 25.74 -5.07
C SER A 561 21.32 27.26 -5.05
N PHE A 562 21.34 27.88 -3.86
CA PHE A 562 21.50 29.31 -3.71
C PHE A 562 22.94 29.76 -4.00
N THR A 563 23.93 29.02 -3.53
CA THR A 563 25.35 29.30 -3.80
C THR A 563 25.69 29.14 -5.28
N HIS A 564 25.24 28.06 -5.93
CA HIS A 564 25.45 27.82 -7.36
C HIS A 564 24.88 28.97 -8.21
N ASP A 565 23.76 29.51 -7.78
CA ASP A 565 23.02 30.52 -8.53
C ASP A 565 23.46 31.97 -8.25
N LEU A 566 24.45 32.17 -7.38
CA LEU A 566 24.93 33.48 -6.95
C LEU A 566 25.32 34.40 -8.12
N PHE A 567 25.95 33.85 -9.17
CA PHE A 567 26.37 34.59 -10.37
C PHE A 567 25.37 34.51 -11.53
N SER A 568 24.55 33.47 -11.59
CA SER A 568 23.64 33.20 -12.71
C SER A 568 22.25 33.82 -12.49
N SER A 569 21.72 33.73 -11.27
CA SER A 569 20.38 34.16 -10.88
C SER A 569 20.44 35.34 -9.90
N GLY A 570 19.65 36.37 -10.16
CA GLY A 570 19.58 37.49 -9.21
C GLY A 570 18.77 37.17 -7.96
N ALA A 571 17.85 36.20 -8.07
CA ALA A 571 17.15 35.64 -6.93
C ALA A 571 18.12 34.87 -6.01
N GLY A 572 19.02 34.06 -6.59
CA GLY A 572 20.04 33.30 -5.84
C GLY A 572 20.91 34.20 -4.95
N LEU A 573 21.42 35.30 -5.49
CA LEU A 573 22.15 36.31 -4.71
C LEU A 573 21.31 36.92 -3.58
N SER A 574 20.09 37.37 -3.91
CA SER A 574 19.23 38.07 -2.95
C SER A 574 18.85 37.17 -1.77
N ILE A 575 18.54 35.90 -2.06
CA ILE A 575 18.21 34.88 -1.07
C ILE A 575 19.46 34.54 -0.25
N SER A 576 20.59 34.23 -0.90
CA SER A 576 21.85 33.89 -0.20
C SER A 576 22.26 34.99 0.78
N TYR A 577 22.27 36.24 0.33
CA TYR A 577 22.63 37.37 1.18
C TYR A 577 21.62 37.59 2.32
N GLY A 578 20.32 37.47 2.02
CA GLY A 578 19.26 37.55 3.03
C GLY A 578 19.40 36.48 4.12
N LEU A 579 19.60 35.23 3.73
CA LEU A 579 19.80 34.11 4.67
C LEU A 579 21.06 34.30 5.51
N LEU A 580 22.18 34.75 4.90
CA LEU A 580 23.41 35.07 5.62
C LEU A 580 23.18 36.14 6.71
N ARG A 581 22.48 37.22 6.38
CA ARG A 581 22.18 38.29 7.35
C ARG A 581 21.21 37.85 8.44
N ILE A 582 20.19 37.06 8.10
CA ILE A 582 19.25 36.51 9.08
C ILE A 582 20.01 35.61 10.06
N ALA A 583 20.82 34.68 9.56
CA ALA A 583 21.60 33.79 10.40
C ALA A 583 22.57 34.56 11.32
N GLU A 584 23.28 35.56 10.78
CA GLU A 584 24.14 36.44 11.57
C GLU A 584 23.37 37.18 12.69
N LEU A 585 22.21 37.76 12.38
CA LEU A 585 21.36 38.45 13.38
C LEU A 585 20.83 37.49 14.46
N MET A 586 20.70 36.21 14.15
CA MET A 586 20.34 35.15 15.10
C MET A 586 21.54 34.61 15.88
N GLY A 587 22.76 35.09 15.61
CA GLY A 587 23.99 34.58 16.21
C GLY A 587 24.38 33.19 15.72
N LEU A 588 23.90 32.79 14.55
CA LEU A 588 24.15 31.48 13.94
C LEU A 588 25.39 31.52 13.05
N ASN A 589 26.16 30.46 13.16
CA ASN A 589 27.35 30.17 12.38
C ASN A 589 26.93 29.59 11.02
N VAL A 590 27.28 30.22 9.90
CA VAL A 590 26.86 29.76 8.56
C VAL A 590 27.94 28.95 7.87
N VAL A 591 27.55 27.89 7.14
CA VAL A 591 28.39 27.19 6.16
C VAL A 591 27.75 27.35 4.77
N GLY A 592 28.49 27.89 3.80
CA GLY A 592 28.03 27.96 2.41
C GLY A 592 28.35 26.67 1.65
N GLU A 593 27.33 25.93 1.22
CA GLU A 593 27.52 24.71 0.45
C GLU A 593 27.61 24.94 -1.05
N GLY A 594 28.07 23.94 -1.79
CA GLY A 594 28.03 23.96 -3.25
C GLY A 594 29.07 24.86 -3.91
N VAL A 595 30.17 25.18 -3.21
CA VAL A 595 31.27 25.95 -3.78
C VAL A 595 31.93 25.17 -4.93
N SER A 596 31.58 25.54 -6.16
CA SER A 596 32.05 24.89 -7.39
C SER A 596 33.22 25.61 -8.06
N SER A 597 33.56 26.83 -7.62
CA SER A 597 34.70 27.59 -8.13
C SER A 597 35.30 28.51 -7.06
N ALA A 598 36.54 28.96 -7.28
CA ALA A 598 37.20 29.96 -6.42
C ALA A 598 36.39 31.26 -6.31
N GLN A 599 35.67 31.63 -7.36
CA GLN A 599 34.81 32.82 -7.37
C GLN A 599 33.65 32.69 -6.38
N HIS A 600 33.02 31.52 -6.28
CA HIS A 600 31.97 31.28 -5.28
C HIS A 600 32.51 31.49 -3.86
N ALA A 601 33.69 30.94 -3.55
CA ALA A 601 34.30 31.12 -2.23
C ALA A 601 34.63 32.58 -1.93
N LEU A 602 35.22 33.31 -2.90
CA LEU A 602 35.49 34.74 -2.74
C LEU A 602 34.21 35.56 -2.53
N ALA A 603 33.14 35.25 -3.27
CA ALA A 603 31.86 35.92 -3.10
C ALA A 603 31.26 35.64 -1.71
N LEU A 604 31.26 34.39 -1.25
CA LEU A 604 30.79 34.03 0.09
C LEU A 604 31.56 34.77 1.18
N VAL A 605 32.90 34.77 1.13
CA VAL A 605 33.77 35.51 2.06
C VAL A 605 33.44 37.00 2.03
N SER A 606 33.27 37.57 0.84
CA SER A 606 32.96 38.99 0.68
C SER A 606 31.60 39.38 1.26
N MET A 607 30.66 38.45 1.36
CA MET A 607 29.34 38.62 2.00
C MET A 607 29.34 38.24 3.49
N GLY A 608 30.52 37.98 4.08
CA GLY A 608 30.69 37.65 5.50
C GLY A 608 30.52 36.16 5.85
N CYS A 609 30.47 35.26 4.88
CA CYS A 609 30.45 33.81 5.12
C CYS A 609 31.89 33.28 5.21
N SER A 610 32.31 32.88 6.41
CA SER A 610 33.69 32.44 6.69
C SER A 610 33.90 30.93 6.61
N ARG A 611 32.85 30.12 6.47
CA ARG A 611 32.94 28.65 6.33
C ARG A 611 32.21 28.19 5.10
N PHE A 612 32.82 27.31 4.32
CA PHE A 612 32.21 26.86 3.09
C PHE A 612 32.76 25.51 2.62
N GLN A 613 31.95 24.82 1.81
CA GLN A 613 32.18 23.45 1.37
C GLN A 613 31.82 23.30 -0.10
N GLY A 614 32.55 22.46 -0.82
CA GLY A 614 32.22 22.10 -2.20
C GLY A 614 33.37 21.53 -3.00
N TYR A 615 33.08 21.18 -4.26
CA TYR A 615 34.03 20.52 -5.16
C TYR A 615 35.24 21.38 -5.55
N ALA A 616 35.17 22.71 -5.41
CA ALA A 616 36.35 23.57 -5.60
C ALA A 616 37.43 23.37 -4.53
N ILE A 617 37.04 22.85 -3.35
CA ILE A 617 37.94 22.49 -2.26
C ILE A 617 38.40 21.05 -2.46
N SER A 618 37.46 20.11 -2.40
CA SER A 618 37.71 18.69 -2.63
C SER A 618 36.38 17.94 -2.86
N PRO A 619 36.34 16.90 -3.72
CA PRO A 619 35.27 15.91 -3.65
C PRO A 619 35.30 15.16 -2.29
N PRO A 620 34.24 14.42 -1.94
CA PRO A 620 34.29 13.50 -0.80
C PRO A 620 35.35 12.41 -1.02
N LEU A 621 36.20 12.18 -0.01
CA LEU A 621 37.35 11.27 -0.08
C LEU A 621 37.22 10.11 0.93
N SER A 622 37.88 8.98 0.68
CA SER A 622 38.03 7.96 1.73
C SER A 622 38.84 8.51 2.91
N ALA A 623 38.79 7.89 4.09
CA ALA A 623 39.59 8.35 5.24
C ALA A 623 41.10 8.46 4.90
N ALA A 624 41.65 7.46 4.22
CA ALA A 624 43.06 7.41 3.85
C ALA A 624 43.42 8.49 2.80
N ASP A 625 42.57 8.67 1.79
CA ASP A 625 42.78 9.71 0.77
C ASP A 625 42.63 11.11 1.38
N PHE A 626 41.68 11.27 2.30
CA PHE A 626 41.45 12.51 3.03
C PHE A 626 42.66 12.90 3.88
N GLU A 627 43.28 11.95 4.59
CA GLU A 627 44.49 12.21 5.38
C GLU A 627 45.67 12.65 4.51
N THR A 628 45.82 12.02 3.34
CA THR A 628 46.83 12.39 2.33
C THR A 628 46.57 13.79 1.79
N TRP A 629 45.31 14.07 1.43
CA TRP A 629 44.88 15.38 0.96
C TRP A 629 45.10 16.47 2.01
N LEU A 630 44.72 16.21 3.26
CA LEU A 630 44.85 17.14 4.39
C LEU A 630 46.31 17.52 4.69
N ALA A 631 47.27 16.65 4.39
CA ALA A 631 48.70 16.98 4.55
C ALA A 631 49.20 18.01 3.50
N GLN A 632 48.51 18.18 2.38
CA GLN A 632 48.97 18.96 1.22
C GLN A 632 47.94 19.96 0.69
N TRP A 633 46.79 20.09 1.36
CA TRP A 633 45.64 20.85 0.85
C TRP A 633 45.98 22.29 0.41
N PRO A 634 46.85 23.09 1.09
CA PRO A 634 47.11 24.46 0.65
C PRO A 634 47.73 24.54 -0.75
N GLN A 635 48.50 23.51 -1.14
CA GLN A 635 49.11 23.41 -2.46
C GLN A 635 48.11 22.94 -3.53
N GLN A 636 47.10 22.16 -3.13
CA GLN A 636 46.09 21.63 -4.04
C GLN A 636 45.01 22.66 -4.39
N ILE A 637 44.79 23.66 -3.53
CA ILE A 637 43.85 24.75 -3.77
C ILE A 637 44.54 26.13 -3.68
N PRO A 638 45.42 26.48 -4.64
CA PRO A 638 46.25 27.70 -4.58
C PRO A 638 45.43 28.99 -4.62
N TRP A 639 44.19 28.93 -5.10
CA TRP A 639 43.25 30.05 -5.13
C TRP A 639 42.88 30.55 -3.73
N THR A 640 43.06 29.72 -2.70
CA THR A 640 42.78 30.08 -1.31
C THR A 640 43.65 31.22 -0.78
N ALA A 641 44.83 31.44 -1.34
CA ALA A 641 45.68 32.60 -1.04
C ALA A 641 45.00 33.95 -1.39
N SER A 642 44.01 33.95 -2.29
CA SER A 642 43.21 35.15 -2.57
C SER A 642 42.12 35.41 -1.55
N LEU A 643 41.67 34.42 -0.77
CA LEU A 643 40.63 34.59 0.24
C LEU A 643 41.05 35.52 1.37
N ALA A 644 42.28 35.39 1.85
CA ALA A 644 42.81 36.27 2.90
C ALA A 644 42.96 37.74 2.47
N ARG A 645 42.96 38.00 1.16
CA ARG A 645 43.02 39.36 0.58
C ARG A 645 41.63 39.89 0.20
N GLN A 646 40.60 39.06 0.26
CA GLN A 646 39.26 39.46 -0.14
C GLN A 646 38.64 40.35 0.93
N SER A 647 38.45 41.63 0.60
CA SER A 647 37.72 42.56 1.47
C SER A 647 36.24 42.18 1.53
N ALA A 648 35.64 42.42 2.70
CA ALA A 648 34.20 42.40 2.84
C ALA A 648 33.58 43.48 1.94
N ILE A 649 32.51 43.12 1.24
CA ILE A 649 31.72 44.06 0.45
C ILE A 649 30.77 44.79 1.41
N SER A 650 30.62 46.10 1.25
CA SER A 650 29.68 46.86 2.06
C SER A 650 28.24 46.41 1.81
N ALA A 651 27.40 46.43 2.85
CA ALA A 651 25.99 46.08 2.74
C ALA A 651 25.28 46.92 1.65
N GLU A 652 25.67 48.19 1.52
CA GLU A 652 25.18 49.12 0.49
C GLU A 652 25.45 48.63 -0.93
N ALA A 653 26.63 48.05 -1.19
CA ALA A 653 27.01 47.57 -2.51
C ALA A 653 26.18 46.34 -2.92
N ILE A 654 25.96 45.40 -1.99
CA ILE A 654 25.12 44.23 -2.24
C ILE A 654 23.66 44.65 -2.40
N GLN A 655 23.16 45.56 -1.56
CA GLN A 655 21.81 46.12 -1.69
C GLN A 655 21.60 46.79 -3.05
N ALA A 656 22.57 47.59 -3.51
CA ALA A 656 22.53 48.22 -4.82
C ALA A 656 22.43 47.19 -5.95
N LEU A 657 23.15 46.08 -5.86
CA LEU A 657 23.10 44.98 -6.82
C LEU A 657 21.76 44.21 -6.79
N VAL A 658 21.24 43.94 -5.58
CA VAL A 658 19.93 43.31 -5.36
C VAL A 658 18.81 44.19 -5.92
N TRP A 659 18.87 45.49 -5.66
CA TRP A 659 17.90 46.45 -6.20
C TRP A 659 17.96 46.56 -7.72
N HIS A 660 19.15 46.56 -8.32
CA HIS A 660 19.28 46.49 -9.78
C HIS A 660 18.55 45.24 -10.34
N ASN A 661 18.75 44.08 -9.72
CA ASN A 661 18.04 42.87 -10.14
C ASN A 661 16.52 42.97 -9.92
N ALA A 662 16.07 43.54 -8.80
CA ALA A 662 14.66 43.70 -8.50
C ALA A 662 13.96 44.60 -9.54
N VAL A 663 14.62 45.68 -9.98
CA VAL A 663 14.15 46.54 -11.09
C VAL A 663 14.06 45.75 -12.38
N ALA A 664 15.07 44.93 -12.71
CA ALA A 664 15.05 44.10 -13.91
C ALA A 664 13.90 43.07 -13.89
N MET A 665 13.59 42.47 -12.73
CA MET A 665 12.46 41.55 -12.59
C MET A 665 11.10 42.27 -12.69
N ARG A 666 10.92 43.38 -11.98
CA ARG A 666 9.68 44.16 -12.05
C ARG A 666 9.42 44.70 -13.46
N ALA A 667 10.48 45.09 -14.18
CA ALA A 667 10.36 45.47 -15.58
C ALA A 667 9.84 44.31 -16.45
N GLN A 668 10.42 43.11 -16.30
CA GLN A 668 9.98 41.91 -17.04
C GLN A 668 8.54 41.51 -16.75
N GLN A 669 8.08 41.71 -15.51
CA GLN A 669 6.73 41.39 -15.06
C GLN A 669 5.72 42.53 -15.30
N ASP A 670 6.18 43.65 -15.87
CA ASP A 670 5.39 44.88 -16.05
C ASP A 670 4.79 45.44 -14.73
N THR A 671 5.45 45.19 -13.60
CA THR A 671 5.01 45.57 -12.24
C THR A 671 5.71 46.82 -11.69
N LEU A 672 6.42 47.57 -12.53
CA LEU A 672 7.01 48.85 -12.15
C LEU A 672 5.93 49.89 -11.83
N SER A 673 6.08 50.59 -10.71
CA SER A 673 5.22 51.70 -10.32
C SER A 673 5.33 52.89 -11.28
N ASP A 674 4.31 53.75 -11.33
CA ASP A 674 4.32 54.95 -12.19
C ASP A 674 5.50 55.89 -11.88
N ALA A 675 5.86 56.01 -10.60
CA ALA A 675 7.01 56.80 -10.17
C ALA A 675 8.34 56.22 -10.70
N GLU A 676 8.52 54.90 -10.60
CA GLU A 676 9.68 54.21 -11.16
C GLU A 676 9.74 54.36 -12.69
N ARG A 677 8.61 54.21 -13.38
CA ARG A 677 8.54 54.40 -14.85
C ARG A 677 8.97 55.81 -15.24
N GLN A 678 8.44 56.84 -14.57
CA GLN A 678 8.85 58.22 -14.81
C GLN A 678 10.34 58.45 -14.53
N GLN A 679 10.88 57.81 -13.50
CA GLN A 679 12.31 57.89 -13.18
C GLN A 679 13.18 57.23 -14.27
N PHE A 680 12.82 56.03 -14.73
CA PHE A 680 13.58 55.29 -15.74
C PHE A 680 13.44 55.86 -17.17
N LEU A 681 12.44 56.71 -17.42
CA LEU A 681 12.32 57.45 -18.68
C LEU A 681 13.35 58.59 -18.84
N LYS A 682 13.96 59.06 -17.74
CA LYS A 682 14.95 60.14 -17.78
C LYS A 682 16.25 59.69 -18.46
N PRO A 683 16.91 60.52 -19.30
CA PRO A 683 18.14 60.13 -20.00
C PRO A 683 19.32 59.73 -19.09
N SER A 684 19.34 60.25 -17.88
CA SER A 684 20.37 60.00 -16.87
C SER A 684 19.95 58.98 -15.81
N ALA A 685 18.88 58.21 -16.03
CA ALA A 685 18.32 57.27 -15.06
C ALA A 685 19.36 56.30 -14.47
N ALA A 686 20.31 55.83 -15.27
CA ALA A 686 21.38 54.94 -14.84
C ALA A 686 22.18 55.49 -13.64
N LEU A 687 22.41 56.81 -13.61
CA LEU A 687 23.19 57.50 -12.56
C LEU A 687 22.43 57.65 -11.24
N TYR A 688 21.09 57.68 -11.30
CA TYR A 688 20.23 57.88 -10.14
C TYR A 688 19.66 56.58 -9.57
N THR A 689 20.02 55.44 -10.15
CA THR A 689 19.72 54.14 -9.56
C THR A 689 20.62 53.89 -8.36
N GLU A 690 20.25 52.93 -7.52
CA GLU A 690 21.05 52.57 -6.34
C GLU A 690 22.45 52.12 -6.73
N LEU A 691 22.57 51.30 -7.79
CA LEU A 691 23.87 50.90 -8.34
C LEU A 691 24.62 52.08 -8.98
N GLY A 692 23.91 53.00 -9.64
CA GLY A 692 24.51 54.23 -10.18
C GLY A 692 25.09 55.14 -9.10
N ARG A 693 24.32 55.39 -8.03
CA ARG A 693 24.74 56.19 -6.87
C ARG A 693 25.89 55.52 -6.13
N TRP A 694 25.84 54.19 -5.97
CA TRP A 694 26.94 53.43 -5.40
C TRP A 694 28.23 53.59 -6.21
N CYS A 695 28.16 53.44 -7.55
CA CYS A 695 29.30 53.65 -8.44
C CYS A 695 29.86 55.08 -8.32
N GLN A 696 29.01 56.11 -8.23
CA GLN A 696 29.45 57.50 -8.04
C GLN A 696 30.17 57.69 -6.71
N ALA A 697 29.62 57.16 -5.62
CA ALA A 697 30.19 57.28 -4.28
C ALA A 697 31.56 56.59 -4.17
N HIS A 698 31.77 55.49 -4.89
CA HIS A 698 33.00 54.69 -4.83
C HIS A 698 33.92 54.88 -6.03
N GLN A 699 33.73 55.94 -6.81
CA GLN A 699 34.57 56.24 -7.97
C GLN A 699 36.04 56.47 -7.58
N ALA A 700 36.31 57.06 -6.41
CA ALA A 700 37.68 57.26 -5.93
C ALA A 700 38.40 55.94 -5.58
N GLU A 701 37.66 54.89 -5.23
CA GLU A 701 38.21 53.58 -4.84
C GLU A 701 38.39 52.65 -6.05
N TYR A 702 37.44 52.69 -6.98
CA TYR A 702 37.34 51.72 -8.08
C TYR A 702 37.62 52.32 -9.47
N GLY A 703 37.70 53.65 -9.59
CA GLY A 703 37.74 54.39 -10.85
C GLY A 703 38.84 53.94 -11.83
N ASP A 704 40.00 53.58 -11.29
CA ASP A 704 41.16 53.18 -12.09
C ASP A 704 41.08 51.73 -12.60
N ARG A 705 40.09 50.95 -12.15
CA ARG A 705 39.91 49.55 -12.57
C ARG A 705 39.17 49.48 -13.90
N PRO A 706 39.68 48.74 -14.92
CA PRO A 706 38.95 48.53 -16.18
C PRO A 706 37.55 47.91 -15.99
N SER A 707 37.36 47.08 -14.97
CA SER A 707 36.07 46.49 -14.61
C SER A 707 35.04 47.53 -14.14
N PHE A 708 35.47 48.64 -13.54
CA PHE A 708 34.59 49.72 -13.11
C PHE A 708 33.99 50.47 -14.32
N LEU A 709 34.84 50.82 -15.30
CA LEU A 709 34.38 51.43 -16.55
C LEU A 709 33.44 50.51 -17.33
N ARG A 710 33.72 49.19 -17.35
CA ARG A 710 32.81 48.20 -17.94
C ARG A 710 31.48 48.14 -17.21
N LEU A 711 31.48 48.12 -15.87
CA LEU A 711 30.24 48.12 -15.08
C LEU A 711 29.36 49.34 -15.39
N ILE A 712 29.95 50.55 -15.40
CA ILE A 712 29.20 51.78 -15.72
C ILE A 712 28.63 51.72 -17.14
N ARG A 713 29.44 51.27 -18.11
CA ARG A 713 28.98 51.11 -19.50
C ARG A 713 27.79 50.17 -19.60
N GLU A 714 27.90 48.96 -19.05
CA GLU A 714 26.82 47.96 -19.12
C GLU A 714 25.58 48.42 -18.34
N LEU A 715 25.75 49.14 -17.22
CA LEU A 715 24.63 49.75 -16.49
C LEU A 715 23.91 50.79 -17.35
N HIS A 716 24.65 51.62 -18.10
CA HIS A 716 24.07 52.60 -19.01
C HIS A 716 23.31 51.93 -20.17
N VAL A 717 23.87 50.86 -20.74
CA VAL A 717 23.21 50.09 -21.81
C VAL A 717 21.93 49.42 -21.29
N PHE A 718 21.94 48.85 -20.09
CA PHE A 718 20.75 48.30 -19.43
C PHE A 718 19.62 49.33 -19.37
N HIS A 719 19.90 50.50 -18.80
CA HIS A 719 18.89 51.54 -18.61
C HIS A 719 18.43 52.18 -19.92
N THR A 720 19.30 52.27 -20.93
CA THR A 720 18.93 52.74 -22.27
C THR A 720 17.88 51.82 -22.89
N ARG A 721 18.11 50.50 -22.84
CA ARG A 721 17.15 49.50 -23.34
C ARG A 721 15.85 49.49 -22.54
N LEU A 722 15.94 49.57 -21.21
CA LEU A 722 14.76 49.66 -20.36
C LEU A 722 13.91 50.88 -20.71
N ARG A 723 14.54 52.04 -20.91
CA ARG A 723 13.87 53.28 -21.33
C ARG A 723 13.17 53.13 -22.68
N GLU A 724 13.83 52.54 -23.67
CA GLU A 724 13.24 52.29 -24.99
C GLU A 724 11.95 51.47 -24.88
N HIS A 725 11.96 50.43 -24.03
CA HIS A 725 10.75 49.63 -23.77
C HIS A 725 9.68 50.39 -22.99
N LEU A 726 10.06 51.18 -21.98
CA LEU A 726 9.08 51.95 -21.20
C LEU A 726 8.43 53.09 -22.03
N ALA A 727 9.10 53.58 -23.06
CA ALA A 727 8.60 54.66 -23.91
C ALA A 727 7.41 54.23 -24.80
N THR A 728 7.29 52.94 -25.14
CA THR A 728 6.22 52.44 -26.02
C THR A 728 4.88 52.26 -25.30
N ARG A 729 4.85 52.31 -23.96
CA ARG A 729 3.68 52.03 -23.08
C ARG A 729 3.04 50.65 -23.25
N GLU A 730 3.60 49.79 -24.10
CA GLU A 730 3.17 48.41 -24.26
C GLU A 730 3.84 47.50 -23.22
N PRO A 731 3.20 46.40 -22.81
CA PRO A 731 3.84 45.39 -21.98
C PRO A 731 5.11 44.86 -22.65
N ILE A 732 6.15 44.61 -21.86
CA ILE A 732 7.42 44.09 -22.39
C ILE A 732 7.20 42.68 -22.95
N GLY A 733 7.36 42.52 -24.26
CA GLY A 733 7.25 41.22 -24.93
C GLY A 733 8.31 40.20 -24.43
N PRO A 734 8.08 38.89 -24.63
CA PRO A 734 8.93 37.83 -24.06
C PRO A 734 10.38 37.89 -24.55
N VAL A 735 10.61 38.31 -25.80
CA VAL A 735 11.96 38.46 -26.37
C VAL A 735 12.72 39.62 -25.69
N GLN A 736 12.05 40.76 -25.54
CA GLN A 736 12.59 41.95 -24.88
C GLN A 736 12.86 41.69 -23.40
N ALA A 737 11.96 40.98 -22.72
CA ALA A 737 12.14 40.55 -21.33
C ALA A 737 13.38 39.66 -21.16
N ALA A 738 13.60 38.69 -22.08
CA ALA A 738 14.79 37.85 -22.08
C ALA A 738 16.08 38.66 -22.32
N GLN A 739 16.05 39.65 -23.22
CA GLN A 739 17.19 40.54 -23.47
C GLN A 739 17.54 41.39 -22.24
N LEU A 740 16.53 41.97 -21.57
CA LEU A 740 16.72 42.71 -20.32
C LEU A 740 17.30 41.81 -19.22
N LYS A 741 16.79 40.59 -19.07
CA LYS A 741 17.30 39.60 -18.12
C LYS A 741 18.77 39.28 -18.36
N ASN A 742 19.13 38.97 -19.61
CA ASN A 742 20.51 38.66 -20.00
C ASN A 742 21.44 39.85 -19.73
N HIS A 743 20.99 41.06 -20.04
CA HIS A 743 21.81 42.24 -19.84
C HIS A 743 21.97 42.60 -18.35
N SER A 744 20.93 42.42 -17.52
CA SER A 744 21.07 42.52 -16.06
C SER A 744 22.09 41.51 -15.50
N ARG A 745 22.15 40.29 -16.05
CA ARG A 745 23.20 39.31 -15.71
C ARG A 745 24.60 39.82 -16.06
N VAL A 746 24.77 40.49 -17.20
CA VAL A 746 26.06 41.09 -17.58
C VAL A 746 26.47 42.18 -16.58
N VAL A 747 25.55 43.07 -16.20
CA VAL A 747 25.82 44.10 -15.17
C VAL A 747 26.27 43.46 -13.86
N ARG A 748 25.54 42.44 -13.38
CA ARG A 748 25.92 41.71 -12.15
C ARG A 748 27.28 41.04 -12.25
N HIS A 749 27.59 40.44 -13.40
CA HIS A 749 28.89 39.84 -13.64
C HIS A 749 30.03 40.87 -13.60
N GLN A 750 29.85 42.05 -14.22
CA GLN A 750 30.86 43.12 -14.15
C GLN A 750 31.04 43.67 -12.73
N PHE A 751 29.97 43.73 -11.95
CA PHE A 751 30.05 44.09 -10.53
C PHE A 751 30.93 43.10 -9.77
N TRP A 752 30.70 41.79 -9.92
CA TRP A 752 31.54 40.77 -9.27
C TRP A 752 33.00 40.84 -9.72
N ASN A 753 33.26 41.06 -11.01
CA ASN A 753 34.63 41.26 -11.52
C ASN A 753 35.32 42.53 -10.98
N LEU A 754 34.53 43.49 -10.47
CA LEU A 754 35.07 44.70 -9.87
C LEU A 754 35.52 44.47 -8.43
N VAL A 755 34.68 43.79 -7.64
CA VAL A 755 34.81 43.67 -6.18
C VAL A 755 35.60 42.44 -5.73
N LEU A 756 35.66 41.39 -6.55
CA LEU A 756 36.42 40.18 -6.23
C LEU A 756 37.90 40.36 -6.58
N VAL A 757 38.78 39.86 -5.71
CA VAL A 757 40.22 39.82 -5.96
C VAL A 757 40.55 38.79 -7.05
N SER A 758 41.54 39.10 -7.88
CA SER A 758 42.03 38.17 -8.89
C SER A 758 42.51 36.85 -8.27
N VAL A 759 42.09 35.75 -8.88
CA VAL A 759 42.57 34.40 -8.52
C VAL A 759 43.84 34.13 -9.33
N PRO A 760 44.99 33.79 -8.70
CA PRO A 760 46.16 33.38 -9.44
C PRO A 760 45.85 32.11 -10.24
N THR A 761 46.13 32.12 -11.54
CA THR A 761 45.98 30.95 -12.39
C THR A 761 47.08 29.94 -12.05
N ALA A 762 46.71 28.66 -11.89
CA ALA A 762 47.62 27.58 -11.51
C ALA A 762 48.83 27.39 -12.46
N ALA A 763 48.83 28.03 -13.63
CA ALA A 763 49.91 28.01 -14.60
C ALA A 763 51.16 28.83 -14.21
N ALA A 764 51.10 29.67 -13.17
CA ALA A 764 52.23 30.54 -12.79
C ALA A 764 53.22 29.92 -11.78
N ALA A 765 53.01 28.68 -11.33
CA ALA A 765 53.78 28.06 -10.23
C ALA A 765 54.29 26.63 -10.52
N ALA A 766 54.55 26.27 -11.77
CA ALA A 766 55.25 25.02 -12.11
C ALA A 766 56.62 25.33 -12.73
N PRO A 767 57.74 24.84 -12.18
CA PRO A 767 58.98 24.77 -12.94
C PRO A 767 58.81 23.68 -14.01
N GLU A 768 59.27 23.97 -15.22
CA GLU A 768 59.24 23.12 -16.41
C GLU A 768 59.48 21.64 -16.06
N ARG A 769 58.42 20.82 -16.18
CA ARG A 769 58.55 19.37 -16.23
C ARG A 769 58.17 18.89 -17.62
N ASN A 770 59.15 18.20 -18.21
CA ASN A 770 59.19 17.62 -19.54
C ASN A 770 57.83 17.16 -20.10
N ALA A 771 57.60 17.59 -21.33
CA ALA A 771 56.64 16.99 -22.25
C ALA A 771 56.95 15.49 -22.46
N GLY A 772 55.91 14.67 -22.35
CA GLY A 772 55.94 13.25 -22.64
C GLY A 772 54.56 12.64 -22.44
N GLU A 773 53.84 12.51 -23.55
CA GLU A 773 52.83 11.48 -23.85
C GLU A 773 51.78 11.15 -22.76
N ASP A 774 50.56 11.68 -22.92
CA ASP A 774 49.53 10.85 -23.56
C ASP A 774 48.30 11.68 -23.92
N SER A 775 47.96 11.59 -25.21
CA SER A 775 46.79 12.21 -25.81
C SER A 775 45.68 11.18 -25.90
N ARG A 776 44.49 11.49 -25.37
CA ARG A 776 43.18 11.15 -25.99
C ARG A 776 42.01 11.62 -25.11
N SER A 777 40.97 12.05 -25.84
CA SER A 777 39.59 12.35 -25.45
C SER A 777 39.32 13.66 -24.70
N ALA A 778 39.37 14.77 -25.43
CA ALA A 778 38.55 15.95 -25.20
C ALA A 778 38.11 16.53 -26.55
N ASP A 779 37.06 15.94 -27.13
CA ASP A 779 36.29 16.52 -28.23
C ASP A 779 34.82 16.43 -27.85
N PHE A 780 34.24 17.52 -27.38
CA PHE A 780 32.83 17.85 -27.64
C PHE A 780 32.57 19.32 -27.24
N VAL A 781 31.79 20.00 -28.08
CA VAL A 781 31.20 21.35 -27.96
C VAL A 781 31.98 22.49 -28.62
N THR A 782 31.88 22.57 -29.95
CA THR A 782 31.84 23.84 -30.70
C THR A 782 31.03 23.64 -31.99
N SER A 783 29.74 23.93 -31.96
CA SER A 783 28.98 24.30 -33.17
C SER A 783 27.70 25.04 -32.80
N GLN A 784 27.67 26.34 -33.10
CA GLN A 784 26.51 27.07 -33.64
C GLN A 784 26.93 28.53 -33.88
N GLN A 785 27.36 28.79 -35.11
CA GLN A 785 27.35 30.13 -35.70
C GLN A 785 26.24 30.13 -36.76
N ASP A 786 25.24 30.96 -36.55
CA ASP A 786 24.13 31.19 -37.46
C ASP A 786 24.60 31.98 -38.69
N THR A 787 24.26 31.45 -39.87
CA THR A 787 24.34 32.12 -41.16
C THR A 787 23.01 32.83 -41.46
N LEU A 788 23.06 34.12 -41.80
CA LEU A 788 21.97 34.86 -42.47
C LEU A 788 22.34 35.07 -43.94
N PRO A 789 21.40 34.94 -44.90
CA PRO A 789 21.70 35.05 -46.33
C PRO A 789 21.45 36.45 -46.91
N SER A 790 22.39 36.85 -47.77
CA SER A 790 22.39 37.87 -48.85
C SER A 790 21.72 39.22 -48.64
#